data_AF-A0A924L0C5-F1
#
_entry.id   AF-A0A924L0C5-F1
#
_cell.length_a   1.000
_cell.length_b   1.000
_cell.length_c   1.000
_cell.angle_alpha   90.00
_cell.angle_beta   90.00
_cell.angle_gamma   90.00
#
_symmetry.space_group_name_H-M   'P 1'
#
loop_
_entity.id
_entity.type
_entity.pdbx_description
1 polymer ?
#
loop_
_entity_poly.entity_id
_entity_poly.type
_entity_poly.pdbx_seq_one_letter_code
_entity_poly.pdbx_strand_id
1 'polypeptide(L)'
;FLATASKPFLKYCVNNGLLPLFFLIFYLIKSIQFNTNKELLSTGEEIALILGFLGGFISLIAFSFAFFFGVDRTILRTITPVIANPEFFKSNYDPAKNPHVDGFGMKVSYFLSGRFKFRKVRPVKHYNQDFLDTIFKRHHFAAIVGIILAFIFLVAGGFFLDIKFFQAPAAASILVFFALMVAVIGALTYFLQSWSLLFVIGLTAILNILYEKEIIDPRNKAYGINYNNKDQRPKYNRQSLQQLCSPAHITADKNNMLQVLNNWKKRQIAEKPVMIFMNVSGGGLRSATFVMNTMQQLDSITGGRLMQQTFLISGASGGMLAAAYYRELYHNKLKGQPINLHQSVYTDNIAQDLLNPIFSSMISRDIFSPAQRFLVGPYSYIKDRGYAFEEKLNENSGKILNRQLKEYAADEKAAVIPMMIFNSVVTADGRKMMIGTQPLSFMMKPSAFENDSSIGPDAIDFAALFYKQDPMNLRMLTAMRMNATFPYILPSVWLPSNPVVDVMDAGLRDNFGQETTLRFIDNFKDWLAQNTSRIIIVQIRDREKDNWHHPLETGTITDILVKPATMLQHNWFRLQDYSQNQDLSYLPEVSKTNVRRLEFIYIPKLVDQGAALNFHLTAAEKADVIASFSAENNQQVLKEFTGLLK
;
A
#
# COMPACT_ATOMS: atom_id res chain seq x y z
N PHE A 1 6.30 47.70 2.21
CA PHE A 1 5.16 48.42 2.80
C PHE A 1 4.58 47.75 4.04
N LEU A 2 4.47 46.41 4.10
CA LEU A 2 3.92 45.72 5.28
C LEU A 2 4.72 46.02 6.55
N ALA A 3 6.05 46.06 6.47
CA ALA A 3 6.94 46.37 7.59
C ALA A 3 6.66 47.72 8.30
N THR A 4 5.97 48.67 7.64
CA THR A 4 5.70 50.00 8.18
C THR A 4 4.21 50.23 8.51
N ALA A 5 3.40 49.18 8.40
CA ALA A 5 1.96 49.23 8.58
C ALA A 5 1.58 48.68 9.97
N SER A 6 0.72 49.39 10.72
CA SER A 6 0.15 48.85 11.97
C SER A 6 -0.61 47.54 11.75
N LYS A 7 -0.38 46.51 12.58
CA LYS A 7 -0.96 45.15 12.40
C LYS A 7 -0.65 44.58 10.99
N PRO A 8 0.63 44.39 10.64
CA PRO A 8 1.06 43.98 9.31
C PRO A 8 0.46 42.63 8.90
N PHE A 9 0.40 41.67 9.83
CA PHE A 9 -0.17 40.34 9.59
C PHE A 9 -1.65 40.40 9.18
N LEU A 10 -2.48 41.18 9.91
CA LEU A 10 -3.90 41.36 9.56
C LEU A 10 -4.08 41.97 8.16
N LYS A 11 -3.26 42.97 7.81
CA LYS A 11 -3.32 43.59 6.47
C LYS A 11 -2.89 42.61 5.39
N TYR A 12 -1.87 41.78 5.65
CA TYR A 12 -1.49 40.71 4.74
C TYR A 12 -2.64 39.73 4.51
N CYS A 13 -3.27 39.22 5.57
CA CYS A 13 -4.41 38.29 5.47
C CYS A 13 -5.59 38.91 4.71
N VAL A 14 -5.97 40.15 4.99
CA VAL A 14 -7.10 40.81 4.30
C VAL A 14 -6.83 40.99 2.80
N ASN A 15 -5.61 41.36 2.42
CA ASN A 15 -5.28 41.63 1.02
C ASN A 15 -4.99 40.36 0.20
N ASN A 16 -4.70 39.22 0.85
CA ASN A 16 -4.40 37.95 0.19
C ASN A 16 -5.44 36.86 0.49
N GLY A 17 -6.51 37.18 1.22
CA GLY A 17 -7.49 36.19 1.69
C GLY A 17 -8.50 35.75 0.64
N LEU A 18 -8.63 36.48 -0.48
CA LEU A 18 -9.65 36.23 -1.49
C LEU A 18 -9.49 34.85 -2.17
N LEU A 19 -8.28 34.53 -2.64
CA LEU A 19 -8.00 33.25 -3.30
C LEU A 19 -8.14 32.04 -2.33
N PRO A 20 -7.57 32.07 -1.10
CA PRO A 20 -7.83 31.05 -0.10
C PRO A 20 -9.31 30.88 0.25
N LEU A 21 -10.08 31.97 0.32
CA LEU A 21 -11.52 31.91 0.59
C LEU A 21 -12.28 31.22 -0.56
N PHE A 22 -11.98 31.58 -1.81
CA PHE A 22 -12.55 30.89 -2.97
C PHE A 22 -12.22 29.41 -2.98
N PHE A 23 -10.95 29.06 -2.68
CA PHE A 23 -10.55 27.67 -2.55
C PHE A 23 -11.31 26.95 -1.43
N LEU A 24 -11.48 27.57 -0.26
CA LEU A 24 -12.22 26.98 0.87
C LEU A 24 -13.69 26.70 0.50
N ILE A 25 -14.34 27.65 -0.17
CA ILE A 25 -15.73 27.48 -0.65
C ILE A 25 -15.81 26.35 -1.67
N PHE A 26 -14.91 26.34 -2.66
CA PHE A 26 -14.86 25.27 -3.65
C PHE A 26 -14.62 23.90 -3.00
N TYR A 27 -13.68 23.83 -2.06
CA TYR A 27 -13.37 22.61 -1.32
C TYR A 27 -14.56 22.11 -0.52
N LEU A 28 -15.27 22.99 0.20
CA LEU A 28 -16.48 22.63 0.93
C LEU A 28 -17.57 22.09 -0.01
N ILE A 29 -17.81 22.75 -1.14
CA ILE A 29 -18.78 22.27 -2.15
C ILE A 29 -18.39 20.87 -2.64
N LYS A 30 -17.11 20.66 -2.96
CA LYS A 30 -16.62 19.35 -3.41
C LYS A 30 -16.65 18.29 -2.32
N SER A 31 -16.36 18.65 -1.07
CA SER A 31 -16.45 17.75 0.08
C SER A 31 -17.89 17.32 0.33
N ILE A 32 -18.85 18.24 0.26
CA ILE A 32 -20.29 17.95 0.36
C ILE A 32 -20.69 16.97 -0.74
N GLN A 33 -20.41 17.33 -2.01
CA GLN A 33 -20.71 16.47 -3.15
C GLN A 33 -20.10 15.06 -3.02
N PHE A 34 -18.87 14.96 -2.51
CA PHE A 34 -18.21 13.68 -2.30
C PHE A 34 -18.84 12.88 -1.15
N ASN A 35 -19.07 13.51 0.00
CA ASN A 35 -19.62 12.85 1.18
C ASN A 35 -21.04 12.31 0.93
N THR A 36 -21.89 13.08 0.24
CA THR A 36 -23.25 12.64 -0.10
C THR A 36 -23.26 11.55 -1.16
N ASN A 37 -22.48 11.70 -2.25
CA ASN A 37 -22.61 10.81 -3.42
C ASN A 37 -21.66 9.61 -3.43
N LYS A 38 -20.54 9.68 -2.69
CA LYS A 38 -19.50 8.63 -2.65
C LYS A 38 -19.43 7.95 -1.29
N GLU A 39 -19.40 8.70 -0.20
CA GLU A 39 -19.40 8.13 1.16
C GLU A 39 -20.79 7.78 1.68
N LEU A 40 -21.86 8.22 0.99
CA LEU A 40 -23.25 7.94 1.34
C LEU A 40 -23.59 8.33 2.78
N LEU A 41 -22.95 9.39 3.30
CA LEU A 41 -23.18 9.89 4.65
C LEU A 41 -24.57 10.50 4.79
N SER A 42 -25.13 10.40 5.99
CA SER A 42 -26.37 11.11 6.33
C SER A 42 -26.13 12.62 6.43
N THR A 43 -27.19 13.41 6.21
CA THR A 43 -27.13 14.88 6.34
C THR A 43 -26.63 15.32 7.73
N GLY A 44 -26.95 14.57 8.79
CA GLY A 44 -26.48 14.85 10.14
C GLY A 44 -24.97 14.69 10.30
N GLU A 45 -24.41 13.59 9.78
CA GLU A 45 -22.96 13.33 9.78
C GLU A 45 -22.21 14.38 8.94
N GLU A 46 -22.78 14.74 7.79
CA GLU A 46 -22.22 15.76 6.91
C GLU A 46 -22.14 17.14 7.59
N ILE A 47 -23.23 17.57 8.23
CA ILE A 47 -23.25 18.82 9.00
C ILE A 47 -22.20 18.78 10.12
N ALA A 48 -22.08 17.65 10.83
CA ALA A 48 -21.08 17.49 11.88
C ALA A 48 -19.64 17.63 11.35
N LEU A 49 -19.34 17.04 10.18
CA LEU A 49 -18.03 17.18 9.53
C LEU A 49 -17.75 18.61 9.09
N ILE A 50 -18.73 19.31 8.49
CA ILE A 50 -18.58 20.70 8.06
C ILE A 50 -18.35 21.62 9.27
N LEU A 51 -19.14 21.47 10.33
CA LEU A 51 -18.98 22.25 11.56
C LEU A 51 -17.64 21.94 12.24
N GLY A 52 -17.22 20.69 12.26
CA GLY A 52 -15.90 20.29 12.76
C GLY A 52 -14.76 20.92 11.98
N PHE A 53 -14.82 20.87 10.64
CA PHE A 53 -13.84 21.49 9.75
C PHE A 53 -13.77 23.01 9.93
N LEU A 54 -14.92 23.70 9.87
CA LEU A 54 -14.99 25.14 10.05
C LEU A 54 -14.55 25.56 11.45
N GLY A 55 -14.98 24.82 12.48
CA GLY A 55 -14.57 25.05 13.87
C GLY A 55 -13.06 24.90 14.07
N GLY A 56 -12.47 23.84 13.52
CA GLY A 56 -11.03 23.63 13.55
C GLY A 56 -10.26 24.72 12.79
N PHE A 57 -10.75 25.11 11.61
CA PHE A 57 -10.15 26.18 10.81
C PHE A 57 -10.22 27.55 11.50
N ILE A 58 -11.38 27.92 12.06
CA ILE A 58 -11.55 29.16 12.83
C ILE A 58 -10.64 29.16 14.05
N SER A 59 -10.54 28.02 14.75
CA SER A 59 -9.65 27.86 15.91
C SER A 59 -8.18 28.07 15.53
N LEU A 60 -7.75 27.51 14.40
CA LEU A 60 -6.39 27.70 13.86
C LEU A 60 -6.12 29.18 13.53
N ILE A 61 -7.07 29.85 12.88
CA ILE A 61 -6.98 31.29 12.57
C ILE A 61 -6.90 32.10 13.86
N ALA A 62 -7.76 31.83 14.83
CA ALA A 62 -7.79 32.53 16.11
C ALA A 62 -6.47 32.36 16.87
N PHE A 63 -5.94 31.14 16.94
CA PHE A 63 -4.64 30.85 17.53
C PHE A 63 -3.51 31.58 16.81
N SER A 64 -3.50 31.57 15.48
CA SER A 64 -2.50 32.27 14.67
C SER A 64 -2.53 33.78 14.93
N PHE A 65 -3.71 34.40 14.96
CA PHE A 65 -3.84 35.82 15.28
C PHE A 65 -3.41 36.13 16.71
N ALA A 66 -3.75 35.28 17.69
CA ALA A 66 -3.30 35.45 19.07
C ALA A 66 -1.77 35.42 19.17
N PHE A 67 -1.13 34.44 18.51
CA PHE A 67 0.32 34.31 18.45
C PHE A 67 0.98 35.52 17.76
N PHE A 68 0.55 35.86 16.55
CA PHE A 68 1.17 36.95 15.78
C PHE A 68 0.89 38.34 16.36
N PHE A 69 -0.26 38.57 17.01
CA PHE A 69 -0.47 39.82 17.74
C PHE A 69 0.39 39.92 19.01
N GLY A 70 0.71 38.80 19.66
CA GLY A 70 1.72 38.73 20.72
C GLY A 70 3.12 39.08 20.21
N VAL A 71 3.51 38.50 19.06
CA VAL A 71 4.79 38.80 18.40
C VAL A 71 4.85 40.27 17.94
N ASP A 72 3.80 40.79 17.29
CA ASP A 72 3.71 42.18 16.86
C ASP A 72 3.89 43.15 18.03
N ARG A 73 3.26 42.89 19.18
CA ARG A 73 3.45 43.70 20.40
C ARG A 73 4.88 43.66 20.91
N THR A 74 5.52 42.50 20.85
CA THR A 74 6.91 42.32 21.28
C THR A 74 7.86 43.04 20.34
N ILE A 75 7.70 42.85 19.03
CA ILE A 75 8.45 43.55 17.98
C ILE A 75 8.26 45.06 18.12
N LEU A 76 7.03 45.56 18.26
CA LEU A 76 6.76 46.98 18.49
C LEU A 76 7.47 47.47 19.77
N ARG A 77 7.43 46.74 20.88
CA ARG A 77 8.15 47.12 22.11
C ARG A 77 9.68 47.16 21.93
N THR A 78 10.25 46.29 21.09
CA THR A 78 11.69 46.28 20.81
C THR A 78 12.10 47.31 19.75
N ILE A 79 11.22 47.61 18.80
CA ILE A 79 11.46 48.56 17.70
C ILE A 79 11.16 50.00 18.12
N THR A 80 10.16 50.26 18.96
CA THR A 80 9.78 51.62 19.38
C THR A 80 10.94 52.41 20.02
N PRO A 81 11.79 51.82 20.88
CA PRO A 81 12.97 52.50 21.43
C PRO A 81 14.06 52.77 20.36
N VAL A 82 14.20 51.88 19.37
CA VAL A 82 15.16 52.02 18.26
C VAL A 82 14.69 53.08 17.26
N ILE A 83 13.38 53.16 17.00
CA ILE A 83 12.76 54.21 16.17
C ILE A 83 12.77 55.57 16.89
N ALA A 84 12.67 55.58 18.22
CA ALA A 84 12.72 56.81 19.02
C ALA A 84 14.14 57.38 19.19
N ASN A 85 15.18 56.64 18.78
CA ASN A 85 16.57 57.05 18.96
C ASN A 85 17.09 57.80 17.71
N PRO A 86 17.35 59.12 17.77
CA PRO A 86 17.64 59.95 16.60
C PRO A 86 18.93 59.58 15.85
N GLU A 87 19.88 58.90 16.50
CA GLU A 87 21.15 58.50 15.89
C GLU A 87 21.00 57.45 14.79
N PHE A 88 19.97 56.58 14.85
CA PHE A 88 19.67 55.60 13.79
C PHE A 88 18.96 56.22 12.57
N PHE A 89 18.46 57.46 12.68
CA PHE A 89 17.89 58.24 11.58
C PHE A 89 18.87 59.27 10.99
N LYS A 90 20.02 59.49 11.66
CA LYS A 90 21.11 60.36 11.20
C LYS A 90 22.18 59.56 10.48
N SER A 91 21.85 59.01 9.31
CA SER A 91 22.83 58.88 8.24
C SER A 91 22.31 59.69 7.07
N ASN A 92 23.07 60.69 6.63
CA ASN A 92 22.76 61.51 5.46
C ASN A 92 22.45 60.59 4.27
N TYR A 93 21.17 60.40 3.97
CA TYR A 93 20.73 59.68 2.79
C TYR A 93 20.99 60.57 1.58
N ASP A 94 22.10 60.30 0.90
CA ASP A 94 22.44 60.92 -0.39
C ASP A 94 22.01 59.97 -1.52
N PRO A 95 20.91 60.26 -2.23
CA PRO A 95 20.43 59.43 -3.33
C PRO A 95 21.41 59.33 -4.51
N ALA A 96 22.46 60.17 -4.56
CA ALA A 96 23.50 60.10 -5.58
C ALA A 96 24.64 59.13 -5.23
N LYS A 97 24.84 58.79 -3.94
CA LYS A 97 25.93 57.89 -3.49
C LYS A 97 25.49 56.45 -3.20
N ASN A 98 24.27 56.26 -2.68
CA ASN A 98 23.70 54.95 -2.40
C ASN A 98 22.28 54.86 -2.98
N PRO A 99 22.12 54.65 -4.30
CA PRO A 99 20.80 54.43 -4.87
C PRO A 99 20.19 53.17 -4.25
N HIS A 100 19.01 53.30 -3.65
CA HIS A 100 18.21 52.13 -3.27
C HIS A 100 17.97 51.32 -4.55
N VAL A 101 18.64 50.18 -4.66
CA VAL A 101 18.29 49.15 -5.64
C VAL A 101 16.84 48.80 -5.35
N ASP A 102 15.95 48.97 -6.33
CA ASP A 102 14.55 48.55 -6.21
C ASP A 102 14.58 47.08 -5.77
N GLY A 103 14.28 46.86 -4.49
CA GLY A 103 14.40 45.54 -3.87
C GLY A 103 13.54 44.55 -4.64
N PHE A 104 14.07 43.34 -4.80
CA PHE A 104 13.39 42.22 -5.45
C PHE A 104 11.97 42.05 -4.88
N GLY A 105 10.93 42.42 -5.65
CA GLY A 105 9.54 42.31 -5.22
C GLY A 105 8.53 43.12 -6.06
N MET A 106 7.27 42.69 -6.04
CA MET A 106 6.18 43.39 -6.74
C MET A 106 5.87 44.75 -6.07
N LYS A 107 5.80 45.81 -6.89
CA LYS A 107 5.47 47.17 -6.43
C LYS A 107 3.99 47.26 -6.05
N VAL A 108 3.70 47.39 -4.76
CA VAL A 108 2.34 47.56 -4.24
C VAL A 108 2.02 49.05 -4.07
N SER A 109 1.04 49.55 -4.83
CA SER A 109 0.62 50.96 -4.81
C SER A 109 -0.52 51.23 -3.83
N TYR A 110 -1.44 50.26 -3.69
CA TYR A 110 -2.64 50.35 -2.87
C TYR A 110 -2.85 49.07 -2.08
N PHE A 111 -3.49 49.19 -0.91
CA PHE A 111 -3.88 48.04 -0.09
C PHE A 111 -5.18 48.35 0.68
N LEU A 112 -5.91 47.30 1.05
CA LEU A 112 -7.06 47.35 1.94
C LEU A 112 -6.60 47.42 3.39
N SER A 113 -7.08 48.42 4.12
CA SER A 113 -6.90 48.51 5.58
C SER A 113 -7.75 47.46 6.32
N GLY A 114 -7.50 47.26 7.62
CA GLY A 114 -8.29 46.31 8.44
C GLY A 114 -9.78 46.69 8.62
N ARG A 115 -10.23 47.83 8.08
CA ARG A 115 -11.65 48.21 7.94
C ARG A 115 -12.10 48.19 6.47
N PHE A 116 -11.41 47.45 5.62
CA PHE A 116 -11.65 47.31 4.17
C PHE A 116 -11.65 48.62 3.36
N LYS A 117 -11.03 49.70 3.87
CA LYS A 117 -10.84 50.94 3.09
C LYS A 117 -9.55 50.86 2.27
N PHE A 118 -9.62 51.22 0.99
CA PHE A 118 -8.45 51.41 0.13
C PHE A 118 -7.54 52.51 0.68
N ARG A 119 -6.24 52.23 0.76
CA ARG A 119 -5.22 53.18 1.17
C ARG A 119 -4.01 53.11 0.26
N LYS A 120 -3.43 54.27 -0.04
CA LYS A 120 -2.17 54.37 -0.75
C LYS A 120 -1.01 53.95 0.16
N VAL A 121 -0.05 53.22 -0.39
CA VAL A 121 1.17 52.84 0.32
C VAL A 121 2.02 54.08 0.63
N ARG A 122 2.54 54.17 1.86
CA ARG A 122 3.48 55.23 2.27
C ARG A 122 4.88 54.93 1.72
N PRO A 123 5.62 55.94 1.24
CA PRO A 123 6.98 55.74 0.75
C PRO A 123 7.90 55.24 1.87
N VAL A 124 8.59 54.14 1.60
CA VAL A 124 9.47 53.43 2.56
C VAL A 124 10.94 53.85 2.42
N LYS A 125 11.25 54.82 1.56
CA LYS A 125 12.60 55.29 1.19
C LYS A 125 13.42 55.94 2.34
N HIS A 126 12.86 56.00 3.55
CA HIS A 126 13.46 56.68 4.71
C HIS A 126 14.00 55.69 5.77
N TYR A 127 13.92 54.38 5.52
CA TYR A 127 14.43 53.35 6.44
C TYR A 127 15.81 52.88 5.97
N ASN A 128 16.77 52.82 6.90
CA ASN A 128 18.09 52.23 6.61
C ASN A 128 17.92 50.75 6.19
N GLN A 129 18.65 50.32 5.16
CA GLN A 129 18.69 48.95 4.68
C GLN A 129 19.10 47.98 5.80
N ASP A 130 20.05 48.36 6.66
CA ASP A 130 20.51 47.54 7.79
C ASP A 130 19.39 47.22 8.80
N PHE A 131 18.47 48.17 8.98
CA PHE A 131 17.31 48.00 9.85
C PHE A 131 16.31 47.01 9.25
N LEU A 132 16.06 47.09 7.93
CA LEU A 132 15.19 46.14 7.22
C LEU A 132 15.79 44.73 7.25
N ASP A 133 17.09 44.59 6.99
CA ASP A 133 17.80 43.31 7.02
C ASP A 133 17.79 42.67 8.40
N THR A 134 17.89 43.46 9.47
CA THR A 134 17.79 42.96 10.85
C THR A 134 16.40 42.40 11.16
N ILE A 135 15.34 43.06 10.69
CA ILE A 135 13.97 42.57 10.81
C ILE A 135 13.79 41.28 10.02
N PHE A 136 14.25 41.23 8.76
CA PHE A 136 14.15 40.03 7.93
C PHE A 136 14.92 38.86 8.53
N LYS A 137 16.15 39.04 9.04
CA LYS A 137 16.92 37.99 9.71
C LYS A 137 16.20 37.41 10.93
N ARG A 138 15.56 38.26 11.75
CA ARG A 138 14.77 37.79 12.90
C ARG A 138 13.54 36.97 12.47
N HIS A 139 12.84 37.39 11.42
CA HIS A 139 11.73 36.61 10.88
C HIS A 139 12.18 35.27 10.27
N HIS A 140 13.32 35.24 9.58
CA HIS A 140 13.91 34.00 9.07
C HIS A 140 14.27 33.04 10.22
N PHE A 141 14.90 33.55 11.28
CA PHE A 141 15.23 32.72 12.46
C PHE A 141 13.98 32.16 13.14
N ALA A 142 12.93 32.98 13.33
CA ALA A 142 11.67 32.51 13.89
C ALA A 142 11.00 31.43 13.02
N ALA A 143 11.06 31.57 11.69
CA ALA A 143 10.57 30.55 10.76
C ALA A 143 11.36 29.24 10.88
N ILE A 144 12.69 29.30 11.02
CA ILE A 144 13.55 28.14 11.25
C ILE A 144 13.18 27.43 12.56
N VAL A 145 12.97 28.17 13.65
CA VAL A 145 12.52 27.58 14.92
C VAL A 145 11.16 26.90 14.76
N GLY A 146 10.22 27.53 14.03
CA GLY A 146 8.93 26.91 13.73
C GLY A 146 9.05 25.61 12.94
N ILE A 147 9.95 25.55 11.95
CA ILE A 147 10.24 24.34 11.18
C ILE A 147 10.82 23.24 12.09
N ILE A 148 11.77 23.59 12.98
CA ILE A 148 12.35 22.64 13.93
C ILE A 148 11.29 22.09 14.89
N LEU A 149 10.40 22.94 15.41
CA LEU A 149 9.31 22.49 16.29
C LEU A 149 8.32 21.58 15.55
N ALA A 150 7.96 21.91 14.31
CA ALA A 150 7.12 21.06 13.48
C ALA A 150 7.79 19.71 13.20
N PHE A 151 9.10 19.69 12.94
CA PHE A 151 9.87 18.47 12.76
C PHE A 151 9.88 17.61 14.03
N ILE A 152 10.15 18.20 15.21
CA ILE A 152 10.10 17.50 16.50
C ILE A 152 8.71 16.92 16.75
N PHE A 153 7.65 17.68 16.46
CA PHE A 153 6.28 17.21 16.59
C PHE A 153 5.99 15.99 15.71
N LEU A 154 6.48 15.98 14.47
CA LEU A 154 6.30 14.85 13.56
C LEU A 154 7.09 13.61 13.97
N VAL A 155 8.34 13.80 14.41
CA VAL A 155 9.14 12.72 14.98
C VAL A 155 8.42 12.13 16.19
N ALA A 156 7.97 12.97 17.13
CA ALA A 156 7.21 12.54 18.30
C ALA A 156 5.92 11.81 17.91
N GLY A 157 5.14 12.34 16.96
CA GLY A 157 3.94 11.69 16.42
C GLY A 157 4.26 10.33 15.80
N GLY A 158 5.39 10.19 15.11
CA GLY A 158 5.92 8.94 14.57
C GLY A 158 6.07 7.83 15.62
N PHE A 159 6.47 8.19 16.85
CA PHE A 159 6.58 7.23 17.96
C PHE A 159 5.20 6.72 18.45
N PHE A 160 4.13 7.47 18.24
CA PHE A 160 2.77 7.14 18.71
C PHE A 160 1.82 6.67 17.60
N LEU A 161 2.31 6.40 16.40
CA LEU A 161 1.50 5.95 15.25
C LEU A 161 0.77 4.60 15.45
N ASP A 162 1.11 3.83 16.48
CA ASP A 162 0.32 2.63 16.85
C ASP A 162 -1.06 3.00 17.44
N ILE A 163 -1.23 4.25 17.90
CA ILE A 163 -2.48 4.77 18.41
C ILE A 163 -3.20 5.49 17.26
N LYS A 164 -4.43 5.07 16.97
CA LYS A 164 -5.26 5.61 15.86
C LYS A 164 -5.35 7.14 15.83
N PHE A 165 -5.36 7.80 17.00
CA PHE A 165 -5.41 9.26 17.12
C PHE A 165 -4.24 9.97 16.42
N PHE A 166 -3.05 9.37 16.38
CA PHE A 166 -1.86 9.97 15.77
C PHE A 166 -1.71 9.62 14.28
N GLN A 167 -2.55 8.73 13.75
CA GLN A 167 -2.55 8.38 12.33
C GLN A 167 -3.24 9.48 11.54
N ALA A 168 -2.49 10.14 10.65
CA ALA A 168 -3.01 11.20 9.81
C ALA A 168 -3.60 10.64 8.51
N PRO A 169 -4.60 11.31 7.91
CA PRO A 169 -5.05 10.98 6.56
C PRO A 169 -3.90 10.99 5.55
N ALA A 170 -3.97 10.12 4.53
CA ALA A 170 -2.92 9.97 3.53
C ALA A 170 -2.60 11.29 2.82
N ALA A 171 -3.63 12.00 2.35
CA ALA A 171 -3.46 13.30 1.69
C ALA A 171 -2.80 14.36 2.59
N ALA A 172 -3.19 14.41 3.86
CA ALA A 172 -2.56 15.33 4.82
C ALA A 172 -1.09 14.98 5.05
N SER A 173 -0.76 13.68 5.17
CA SER A 173 0.62 13.20 5.31
C SER A 173 1.48 13.60 4.12
N ILE A 174 0.96 13.44 2.89
CA ILE A 174 1.66 13.84 1.65
C ILE A 174 1.90 15.36 1.60
N LEU A 175 0.90 16.17 1.95
CA LEU A 175 1.04 17.63 1.98
C LEU A 175 2.07 18.08 3.02
N VAL A 176 2.05 17.49 4.21
CA VAL A 176 3.04 17.74 5.27
C VAL A 176 4.44 17.36 4.79
N PHE A 177 4.59 16.22 4.13
CA PHE A 177 5.87 15.81 3.54
C PHE A 177 6.41 16.84 2.53
N PHE A 178 5.59 17.29 1.57
CA PHE A 178 6.02 18.29 0.61
C PHE A 178 6.36 19.63 1.29
N ALA A 179 5.57 20.05 2.27
CA ALA A 179 5.84 21.27 3.02
C ALA A 179 7.20 21.20 3.74
N LEU A 180 7.52 20.06 4.37
CA LEU A 180 8.81 19.84 5.02
C LEU A 180 9.95 19.77 4.03
N MET A 181 9.76 19.09 2.90
CA MET A 181 10.80 19.00 1.87
C MET A 181 11.17 20.39 1.36
N VAL A 182 10.17 21.24 1.08
CA VAL A 182 10.40 22.64 0.71
C VAL A 182 11.11 23.41 1.84
N ALA A 183 10.70 23.20 3.10
CA ALA A 183 11.32 23.85 4.25
C ALA A 183 12.80 23.45 4.44
N VAL A 184 13.12 22.15 4.31
CA VAL A 184 14.49 21.62 4.43
C VAL A 184 15.36 22.10 3.28
N ILE A 185 14.87 22.03 2.03
CA ILE A 185 15.60 22.55 0.87
C ILE A 185 15.85 24.06 1.03
N GLY A 186 14.84 24.81 1.47
CA GLY A 186 14.97 26.24 1.74
C GLY A 186 16.00 26.54 2.83
N ALA A 187 15.99 25.80 3.93
CA ALA A 187 16.96 25.94 5.02
C ALA A 187 18.39 25.60 4.55
N LEU A 188 18.59 24.47 3.87
CA LEU A 188 19.90 24.09 3.32
C LEU A 188 20.44 25.12 2.34
N THR A 189 19.59 25.62 1.44
CA THR A 189 19.96 26.67 0.47
C THR A 189 20.34 27.97 1.17
N TYR A 190 19.60 28.35 2.22
CA TYR A 190 19.88 29.56 3.00
C TYR A 190 21.22 29.48 3.75
N PHE A 191 21.49 28.36 4.44
CA PHE A 191 22.67 28.20 5.28
C PHE A 191 23.93 27.89 4.48
N LEU A 192 23.83 27.02 3.47
CA LEU A 192 24.99 26.53 2.73
C LEU A 192 25.26 27.35 1.47
N GLN A 193 24.30 28.13 0.98
CA GLN A 193 24.44 28.95 -0.23
C GLN A 193 25.04 28.14 -1.40
N SER A 194 26.18 28.57 -1.94
CA SER A 194 26.91 27.90 -3.02
C SER A 194 27.49 26.53 -2.63
N TRP A 195 27.63 26.23 -1.32
CA TRP A 195 28.12 24.95 -0.81
C TRP A 195 27.03 23.89 -0.68
N SER A 196 25.76 24.23 -0.93
CA SER A 196 24.63 23.30 -0.82
C SER A 196 24.82 22.04 -1.67
N LEU A 197 25.33 22.18 -2.90
CA LEU A 197 25.62 21.04 -3.78
C LEU A 197 26.72 20.12 -3.19
N LEU A 198 27.83 20.70 -2.72
CA LEU A 198 28.92 19.92 -2.12
C LEU A 198 28.48 19.20 -0.85
N PHE A 199 27.64 19.85 -0.03
CA PHE A 199 27.04 19.21 1.14
C PHE A 199 26.14 18.04 0.76
N VAL A 200 25.28 18.18 -0.25
CA VAL A 200 24.40 17.08 -0.71
C VAL A 200 25.23 15.90 -1.22
N ILE A 201 26.31 16.15 -1.96
CA ILE A 201 27.24 15.10 -2.40
C ILE A 201 27.88 14.41 -1.19
N GLY A 202 28.40 15.18 -0.24
CA GLY A 202 29.00 14.65 0.99
C GLY A 202 28.02 13.85 1.84
N LEU A 203 26.81 14.36 2.04
CA LEU A 203 25.73 13.68 2.77
C LEU A 203 25.36 12.37 2.09
N THR A 204 25.23 12.36 0.75
CA THR A 204 24.94 11.15 -0.02
C THR A 204 26.05 10.11 0.13
N ALA A 205 27.32 10.53 0.06
CA ALA A 205 28.46 9.65 0.28
C ALA A 205 28.47 9.05 1.70
N ILE A 206 28.18 9.87 2.73
CA ILE A 206 28.07 9.41 4.12
C ILE A 206 26.91 8.42 4.27
N LEU A 207 25.72 8.75 3.77
CA LEU A 207 24.55 7.87 3.83
C LEU A 207 24.82 6.54 3.09
N ASN A 208 25.52 6.58 1.95
CA ASN A 208 25.91 5.38 1.23
C ASN A 208 26.87 4.51 2.06
N ILE A 209 27.88 5.09 2.71
CA ILE A 209 28.78 4.35 3.61
C ILE A 209 28.01 3.74 4.79
N LEU A 210 27.08 4.49 5.40
CA LEU A 210 26.25 3.99 6.50
C LEU A 210 25.33 2.85 6.04
N TYR A 211 24.82 2.91 4.82
CA TYR A 211 24.01 1.86 4.21
C TYR A 211 24.84 0.61 3.88
N GLU A 212 26.00 0.77 3.25
CA GLU A 212 26.94 -0.33 2.93
C GLU A 212 27.43 -1.06 4.18
N LYS A 213 27.65 -0.31 5.28
CA LYS A 213 28.02 -0.87 6.59
C LYS A 213 26.82 -1.46 7.36
N GLU A 214 25.62 -1.44 6.78
CA GLU A 214 24.35 -1.87 7.39
C GLU A 214 24.06 -1.17 8.74
N ILE A 215 24.57 0.05 8.95
CA ILE A 215 24.27 0.88 10.13
C ILE A 215 22.86 1.46 10.00
N ILE A 216 22.51 1.91 8.79
CA ILE A 216 21.16 2.31 8.42
C ILE A 216 20.66 1.31 7.39
N ASP A 217 19.67 0.51 7.76
CA ASP A 217 19.02 -0.45 6.87
C ASP A 217 17.51 -0.11 6.79
N PRO A 218 17.10 0.74 5.82
CA PRO A 218 15.69 1.09 5.64
C PRO A 218 14.92 0.01 4.88
N ARG A 219 15.57 -1.11 4.49
CA ARG A 219 14.93 -2.14 3.69
C ARG A 219 13.92 -2.90 4.53
N ASN A 220 12.73 -3.12 3.96
CA ASN A 220 11.67 -3.85 4.62
C ASN A 220 11.96 -5.36 4.64
N LYS A 221 11.80 -5.99 5.81
CA LYS A 221 12.11 -7.41 6.05
C LYS A 221 10.84 -8.25 6.04
N ALA A 222 10.97 -9.53 5.68
CA ALA A 222 9.98 -10.55 5.96
C ALA A 222 9.99 -10.88 7.48
N TYR A 223 8.91 -10.61 8.20
CA TYR A 223 8.86 -10.79 9.65
C TYR A 223 8.62 -12.25 10.04
N GLY A 224 9.49 -12.75 10.93
CA GLY A 224 9.49 -14.12 11.44
C GLY A 224 10.74 -14.92 11.07
N ILE A 225 11.48 -14.53 10.01
CA ILE A 225 12.70 -15.25 9.59
C ILE A 225 14.00 -14.61 10.11
N ASN A 226 15.07 -15.40 10.18
CA ASN A 226 16.38 -14.98 10.67
C ASN A 226 17.15 -14.14 9.64
N TYR A 227 17.55 -12.92 10.03
CA TYR A 227 18.46 -12.07 9.24
C TYR A 227 19.88 -11.99 9.83
N ASN A 228 20.07 -12.50 11.05
CA ASN A 228 21.28 -12.34 11.85
C ASN A 228 22.38 -13.32 11.42
N ASN A 229 22.02 -14.51 10.93
CA ASN A 229 22.98 -15.55 10.52
C ASN A 229 23.55 -15.33 9.10
N LYS A 230 24.28 -14.21 8.91
CA LYS A 230 24.77 -13.75 7.61
C LYS A 230 25.60 -14.80 6.85
N ASP A 231 26.45 -15.55 7.54
CA ASP A 231 27.33 -16.57 6.93
C ASP A 231 26.57 -17.83 6.45
N GLN A 232 25.33 -18.00 6.92
CA GLN A 232 24.48 -19.15 6.61
C GLN A 232 23.37 -18.82 5.61
N ARG A 233 23.40 -17.62 5.02
CA ARG A 233 22.45 -17.21 3.98
C ARG A 233 22.56 -18.13 2.75
N PRO A 234 21.45 -18.63 2.20
CA PRO A 234 21.48 -19.52 1.04
C PRO A 234 22.01 -18.81 -0.19
N LYS A 235 22.69 -19.56 -1.08
CA LYS A 235 23.16 -19.03 -2.35
C LYS A 235 21.98 -18.90 -3.32
N TYR A 236 21.79 -17.71 -3.88
CA TYR A 236 20.81 -17.47 -4.92
C TYR A 236 21.49 -17.58 -6.29
N ASN A 237 21.67 -18.80 -6.77
CA ASN A 237 22.26 -19.06 -8.09
C ASN A 237 21.67 -20.36 -8.67
N ARG A 238 21.92 -20.57 -9.98
CA ARG A 238 21.38 -21.72 -10.72
C ARG A 238 21.68 -23.05 -10.03
N GLN A 239 22.92 -23.27 -9.58
CA GLN A 239 23.34 -24.53 -8.97
C GLN A 239 22.57 -24.81 -7.66
N SER A 240 22.50 -23.82 -6.77
CA SER A 240 21.79 -23.97 -5.50
C SER A 240 20.29 -24.19 -5.71
N LEU A 241 19.67 -23.48 -6.65
CA LEU A 241 18.24 -23.65 -6.94
C LEU A 241 17.95 -25.01 -7.59
N GLN A 242 18.84 -25.51 -8.46
CA GLN A 242 18.73 -26.85 -9.03
C GLN A 242 18.86 -27.95 -7.98
N GLN A 243 19.70 -27.76 -6.97
CA GLN A 243 19.84 -28.71 -5.86
C GLN A 243 18.55 -28.83 -5.05
N LEU A 244 17.82 -27.71 -4.83
CA LEU A 244 16.54 -27.73 -4.12
C LEU A 244 15.45 -28.52 -4.87
N CYS A 245 15.51 -28.55 -6.20
CA CYS A 245 14.60 -29.34 -7.03
C CYS A 245 15.30 -30.54 -7.68
N SER A 246 16.17 -31.23 -6.94
CA SER A 246 16.74 -32.49 -7.39
C SER A 246 15.65 -33.57 -7.53
N PRO A 247 15.81 -34.58 -8.41
CA PRO A 247 14.82 -35.65 -8.56
C PRO A 247 14.44 -36.34 -7.23
N ALA A 248 15.40 -36.44 -6.30
CA ALA A 248 15.16 -37.00 -4.97
C ALA A 248 14.24 -36.09 -4.12
N HIS A 249 14.49 -34.77 -4.09
CA HIS A 249 13.63 -33.82 -3.39
C HIS A 249 12.23 -33.75 -4.02
N ILE A 250 12.15 -33.67 -5.35
CA ILE A 250 10.88 -33.66 -6.09
C ILE A 250 10.06 -34.91 -5.74
N THR A 251 10.68 -36.09 -5.76
CA THR A 251 10.01 -37.34 -5.41
C THR A 251 9.53 -37.36 -3.96
N ALA A 252 10.38 -36.92 -3.01
CA ALA A 252 10.02 -36.86 -1.59
C ALA A 252 8.83 -35.91 -1.35
N ASP A 253 8.84 -34.74 -1.99
CA ASP A 253 7.79 -33.74 -1.83
C ASP A 253 6.50 -34.15 -2.53
N LYS A 254 6.57 -34.79 -3.71
CA LYS A 254 5.41 -35.44 -4.36
C LYS A 254 4.80 -36.50 -3.46
N ASN A 255 5.62 -37.35 -2.82
CA ASN A 255 5.13 -38.35 -1.88
C ASN A 255 4.47 -37.72 -0.65
N ASN A 256 5.02 -36.64 -0.10
CA ASN A 256 4.36 -35.88 0.97
C ASN A 256 3.00 -35.33 0.47
N MET A 257 2.96 -34.73 -0.72
CA MET A 257 1.73 -34.16 -1.27
C MET A 257 0.67 -35.20 -1.59
N LEU A 258 1.07 -36.40 -2.05
CA LEU A 258 0.17 -37.53 -2.24
C LEU A 258 -0.47 -37.96 -0.90
N GLN A 259 0.25 -37.88 0.22
CA GLN A 259 -0.34 -38.10 1.55
C GLN A 259 -1.41 -37.04 1.86
N VAL A 260 -1.14 -35.76 1.57
CA VAL A 260 -2.11 -34.67 1.77
C VAL A 260 -3.36 -34.86 0.90
N LEU A 261 -3.19 -35.20 -0.39
CA LEU A 261 -4.27 -35.52 -1.32
C LEU A 261 -5.12 -36.70 -0.83
N ASN A 262 -4.47 -37.76 -0.34
CA ASN A 262 -5.16 -38.91 0.23
C ASN A 262 -5.91 -38.56 1.53
N ASN A 263 -5.35 -37.69 2.37
CA ASN A 263 -6.04 -37.18 3.56
C ASN A 263 -7.26 -36.32 3.18
N TRP A 264 -7.13 -35.48 2.16
CA TRP A 264 -8.25 -34.71 1.62
C TRP A 264 -9.35 -35.64 1.11
N LYS A 265 -9.01 -36.68 0.34
CA LYS A 265 -9.97 -37.65 -0.20
C LYS A 265 -10.74 -38.37 0.92
N LYS A 266 -10.06 -38.80 1.98
CA LYS A 266 -10.68 -39.47 3.15
C LYS A 266 -11.74 -38.61 3.84
N ARG A 267 -11.68 -37.28 3.69
CA ARG A 267 -12.62 -36.32 4.27
C ARG A 267 -13.80 -36.01 3.37
N GLN A 268 -13.83 -36.56 2.16
CA GLN A 268 -14.93 -36.38 1.22
C GLN A 268 -15.99 -37.48 1.36
N ILE A 269 -17.22 -37.15 0.99
CA ILE A 269 -18.36 -38.07 1.11
C ILE A 269 -18.42 -39.04 -0.07
N ALA A 270 -18.21 -38.53 -1.29
CA ALA A 270 -18.24 -39.33 -2.51
C ALA A 270 -16.91 -40.08 -2.71
N GLU A 271 -16.97 -41.24 -3.39
CA GLU A 271 -15.77 -42.02 -3.74
C GLU A 271 -14.86 -41.25 -4.72
N LYS A 272 -15.49 -40.54 -5.67
CA LYS A 272 -14.85 -39.61 -6.62
C LYS A 272 -15.45 -38.21 -6.46
N PRO A 273 -15.04 -37.46 -5.43
CA PRO A 273 -15.56 -36.13 -5.14
C PRO A 273 -15.20 -35.14 -6.25
N VAL A 274 -15.98 -34.05 -6.32
CA VAL A 274 -15.60 -32.85 -7.05
C VAL A 274 -14.55 -32.11 -6.23
N MET A 275 -13.40 -31.81 -6.84
CA MET A 275 -12.33 -31.04 -6.21
C MET A 275 -12.35 -29.60 -6.70
N ILE A 276 -12.23 -28.65 -5.78
CA ILE A 276 -12.20 -27.21 -6.08
C ILE A 276 -10.78 -26.67 -5.90
N PHE A 277 -10.32 -25.89 -6.88
CA PHE A 277 -9.18 -24.99 -6.76
C PHE A 277 -9.70 -23.56 -6.75
N MET A 278 -9.29 -22.77 -5.74
CA MET A 278 -9.72 -21.39 -5.56
C MET A 278 -8.61 -20.45 -6.06
N ASN A 279 -8.93 -19.70 -7.11
CA ASN A 279 -8.03 -18.79 -7.77
C ASN A 279 -8.54 -17.35 -7.56
N VAL A 280 -7.79 -16.50 -6.87
CA VAL A 280 -8.25 -15.16 -6.48
C VAL A 280 -7.33 -14.07 -7.03
N SER A 281 -7.89 -13.08 -7.72
CA SER A 281 -7.06 -12.09 -8.41
C SER A 281 -6.50 -11.01 -7.48
N GLY A 282 -5.40 -10.38 -7.89
CA GLY A 282 -5.03 -9.07 -7.37
C GLY A 282 -6.10 -8.01 -7.65
N GLY A 283 -5.98 -6.85 -7.01
CA GLY A 283 -6.96 -5.77 -7.19
C GLY A 283 -7.19 -4.86 -5.99
N GLY A 284 -6.27 -4.80 -5.02
CA GLY A 284 -6.44 -4.00 -3.80
C GLY A 284 -7.68 -4.39 -2.99
N LEU A 285 -8.28 -3.43 -2.27
CA LEU A 285 -9.48 -3.69 -1.46
C LEU A 285 -10.71 -4.01 -2.29
N ARG A 286 -10.77 -3.57 -3.55
CA ARG A 286 -11.83 -3.96 -4.49
C ARG A 286 -11.87 -5.47 -4.68
N SER A 287 -10.73 -6.08 -5.02
CA SER A 287 -10.65 -7.54 -5.13
C SER A 287 -10.93 -8.22 -3.79
N ALA A 288 -10.35 -7.71 -2.69
CA ALA A 288 -10.54 -8.31 -1.38
C ALA A 288 -12.03 -8.37 -0.97
N THR A 289 -12.76 -7.27 -1.21
CA THR A 289 -14.20 -7.18 -0.92
C THR A 289 -15.00 -8.13 -1.80
N PHE A 290 -14.72 -8.17 -3.10
CA PHE A 290 -15.41 -9.05 -4.03
C PHE A 290 -15.16 -10.53 -3.72
N VAL A 291 -13.91 -10.92 -3.47
CA VAL A 291 -13.51 -12.29 -3.12
C VAL A 291 -14.17 -12.74 -1.84
N MET A 292 -14.15 -11.93 -0.78
CA MET A 292 -14.81 -12.26 0.49
C MET A 292 -16.31 -12.48 0.25
N ASN A 293 -16.99 -11.52 -0.38
CA ASN A 293 -18.42 -11.62 -0.66
C ASN A 293 -18.74 -12.88 -1.48
N THR A 294 -18.04 -13.11 -2.60
CA THR A 294 -18.26 -14.29 -3.45
C THR A 294 -18.02 -15.60 -2.68
N MET A 295 -16.95 -15.71 -1.88
CA MET A 295 -16.70 -16.90 -1.06
C MET A 295 -17.81 -17.14 -0.03
N GLN A 296 -18.35 -16.08 0.60
CA GLN A 296 -19.49 -16.19 1.51
C GLN A 296 -20.75 -16.72 0.80
N GLN A 297 -21.05 -16.19 -0.39
CA GLN A 297 -22.20 -16.63 -1.18
C GLN A 297 -22.06 -18.09 -1.63
N LEU A 298 -20.88 -18.47 -2.15
CA LEU A 298 -20.60 -19.83 -2.58
C LEU A 298 -20.64 -20.82 -1.41
N ASP A 299 -20.13 -20.45 -0.24
CA ASP A 299 -20.21 -21.30 0.95
C ASP A 299 -21.65 -21.47 1.44
N SER A 300 -22.45 -20.40 1.44
CA SER A 300 -23.89 -20.48 1.75
C SER A 300 -24.61 -21.45 0.82
N ILE A 301 -24.38 -21.34 -0.49
CA ILE A 301 -25.04 -22.15 -1.52
C ILE A 301 -24.58 -23.62 -1.46
N THR A 302 -23.35 -23.89 -1.04
CA THR A 302 -22.83 -25.25 -0.86
C THR A 302 -23.23 -25.89 0.46
N GLY A 303 -23.96 -25.17 1.32
CA GLY A 303 -24.33 -25.62 2.66
C GLY A 303 -23.14 -25.71 3.62
N GLY A 304 -22.16 -24.82 3.48
CA GLY A 304 -20.95 -24.79 4.31
C GLY A 304 -19.83 -25.76 3.89
N ARG A 305 -19.93 -26.35 2.69
CA ARG A 305 -18.98 -27.37 2.19
C ARG A 305 -17.90 -26.83 1.28
N LEU A 306 -17.92 -25.53 0.95
CA LEU A 306 -16.97 -24.93 0.00
C LEU A 306 -15.51 -25.20 0.39
N MET A 307 -15.14 -24.93 1.64
CA MET A 307 -13.77 -25.15 2.13
C MET A 307 -13.42 -26.64 2.25
N GLN A 308 -14.40 -27.52 2.52
CA GLN A 308 -14.16 -28.96 2.55
C GLN A 308 -13.81 -29.51 1.16
N GLN A 309 -14.41 -28.98 0.10
CA GLN A 309 -14.17 -29.37 -1.29
C GLN A 309 -12.98 -28.62 -1.92
N THR A 310 -12.56 -27.51 -1.33
CA THR A 310 -11.40 -26.74 -1.80
C THR A 310 -10.12 -27.42 -1.36
N PHE A 311 -9.26 -27.80 -2.31
CA PHE A 311 -7.96 -28.39 -2.01
C PHE A 311 -6.87 -27.32 -1.85
N LEU A 312 -6.78 -26.40 -2.82
CA LEU A 312 -5.74 -25.38 -2.90
C LEU A 312 -6.35 -24.00 -3.19
N ILE A 313 -5.83 -22.98 -2.50
CA ILE A 313 -6.08 -21.57 -2.75
C ILE A 313 -4.77 -20.90 -3.22
N SER A 314 -4.82 -20.19 -4.33
CA SER A 314 -3.69 -19.41 -4.87
C SER A 314 -4.19 -18.14 -5.55
N GLY A 315 -3.30 -17.16 -5.71
CA GLY A 315 -3.68 -15.87 -6.25
C GLY A 315 -2.67 -14.76 -5.98
N ALA A 316 -3.15 -13.53 -6.09
CA ALA A 316 -2.35 -12.34 -5.86
C ALA A 316 -3.06 -11.29 -4.99
N SER A 317 -2.24 -10.49 -4.31
CA SER A 317 -2.59 -9.23 -3.66
C SER A 317 -3.90 -9.27 -2.86
N GLY A 318 -4.79 -8.30 -3.07
CA GLY A 318 -6.08 -8.16 -2.38
C GLY A 318 -6.94 -9.43 -2.30
N GLY A 319 -6.98 -10.24 -3.37
CA GLY A 319 -7.76 -11.49 -3.36
C GLY A 319 -7.23 -12.50 -2.34
N MET A 320 -5.90 -12.61 -2.22
CA MET A 320 -5.27 -13.49 -1.23
C MET A 320 -5.46 -12.98 0.21
N LEU A 321 -5.55 -11.66 0.41
CA LEU A 321 -5.89 -11.09 1.74
C LEU A 321 -7.26 -11.60 2.21
N ALA A 322 -8.26 -11.53 1.33
CA ALA A 322 -9.61 -11.98 1.63
C ALA A 322 -9.71 -13.49 1.77
N ALA A 323 -9.08 -14.26 0.87
CA ALA A 323 -9.13 -15.71 0.91
C ALA A 323 -8.44 -16.28 2.15
N ALA A 324 -7.31 -15.70 2.58
CA ALA A 324 -6.65 -16.06 3.84
C ALA A 324 -7.52 -15.74 5.05
N TYR A 325 -8.17 -14.57 5.06
CA TYR A 325 -9.09 -14.19 6.14
C TYR A 325 -10.31 -15.11 6.22
N TYR A 326 -10.94 -15.41 5.08
CA TYR A 326 -12.06 -16.36 5.02
C TYR A 326 -11.64 -17.76 5.54
N ARG A 327 -10.48 -18.25 5.10
CA ARG A 327 -9.93 -19.53 5.55
C ARG A 327 -9.64 -19.53 7.05
N GLU A 328 -9.14 -18.43 7.62
CA GLU A 328 -8.90 -18.32 9.07
C GLU A 328 -10.21 -18.30 9.87
N LEU A 329 -11.27 -17.65 9.36
CA LEU A 329 -12.60 -17.72 9.93
C LEU A 329 -13.14 -19.16 9.93
N TYR A 330 -12.97 -19.88 8.81
CA TYR A 330 -13.33 -21.30 8.71
C TYR A 330 -12.54 -22.16 9.71
N HIS A 331 -11.23 -21.93 9.82
CA HIS A 331 -10.36 -22.63 10.76
C HIS A 331 -10.79 -22.41 12.22
N ASN A 332 -11.09 -21.17 12.61
CA ASN A 332 -11.57 -20.86 13.95
C ASN A 332 -12.96 -21.44 14.23
N LYS A 333 -13.85 -21.51 13.21
CA LYS A 333 -15.13 -22.22 13.30
C LYS A 333 -14.92 -23.71 13.59
N LEU A 334 -13.98 -24.36 12.90
CA LEU A 334 -13.64 -25.77 13.16
C LEU A 334 -13.10 -26.00 14.59
N LYS A 335 -12.46 -24.98 15.19
CA LYS A 335 -12.01 -24.99 16.59
C LYS A 335 -13.10 -24.68 17.61
N GLY A 336 -14.36 -24.58 17.18
CA GLY A 336 -15.51 -24.35 18.07
C GLY A 336 -15.78 -22.88 18.41
N GLN A 337 -15.11 -21.92 17.77
CA GLN A 337 -15.47 -20.51 17.92
C GLN A 337 -16.85 -20.24 17.28
N PRO A 338 -17.68 -19.36 17.87
CA PRO A 338 -19.04 -19.07 17.39
C PRO A 338 -19.02 -18.18 16.13
N ILE A 339 -18.45 -18.70 15.03
CA ILE A 339 -18.29 -17.99 13.77
C ILE A 339 -19.36 -18.43 12.78
N ASN A 340 -20.17 -17.46 12.33
CA ASN A 340 -21.05 -17.64 11.19
C ASN A 340 -20.41 -17.03 9.93
N LEU A 341 -19.83 -17.87 9.08
CA LEU A 341 -19.09 -17.47 7.86
C LEU A 341 -19.88 -16.58 6.90
N HIS A 342 -21.21 -16.51 7.00
CA HIS A 342 -22.06 -15.76 6.08
C HIS A 342 -22.37 -14.33 6.56
N GLN A 343 -21.80 -13.89 7.68
CA GLN A 343 -22.03 -12.54 8.20
C GLN A 343 -21.33 -11.46 7.35
N SER A 344 -22.08 -10.43 6.94
CA SER A 344 -21.57 -9.31 6.13
C SER A 344 -20.43 -8.54 6.81
N VAL A 345 -20.35 -8.59 8.14
CA VAL A 345 -19.29 -7.93 8.93
C VAL A 345 -17.89 -8.33 8.47
N TYR A 346 -17.68 -9.54 7.96
CA TYR A 346 -16.36 -9.95 7.46
C TYR A 346 -16.01 -9.27 6.13
N THR A 347 -17.00 -9.03 5.28
CA THR A 347 -16.85 -8.19 4.08
C THR A 347 -16.62 -6.73 4.47
N ASP A 348 -17.33 -6.23 5.49
CA ASP A 348 -17.11 -4.88 6.00
C ASP A 348 -15.69 -4.69 6.57
N ASN A 349 -15.21 -5.69 7.30
CA ASN A 349 -13.90 -5.74 7.93
C ASN A 349 -12.77 -5.73 6.91
N ILE A 350 -12.83 -6.60 5.90
CA ILE A 350 -11.75 -6.66 4.90
C ILE A 350 -11.72 -5.41 4.01
N ALA A 351 -12.86 -4.72 3.84
CA ALA A 351 -12.98 -3.48 3.06
C ALA A 351 -12.50 -2.22 3.80
N GLN A 352 -12.12 -2.32 5.09
CA GLN A 352 -11.66 -1.17 5.86
C GLN A 352 -10.33 -0.62 5.34
N ASP A 353 -10.16 0.70 5.48
CA ASP A 353 -9.00 1.44 5.03
C ASP A 353 -7.67 0.83 5.50
N LEU A 354 -6.76 0.64 4.54
CA LEU A 354 -5.35 0.30 4.79
C LEU A 354 -4.43 1.45 4.34
N LEU A 355 -4.93 2.42 3.60
CA LEU A 355 -4.13 3.46 2.94
C LEU A 355 -3.61 4.52 3.93
N ASN A 356 -4.46 5.03 4.83
CA ASN A 356 -4.03 6.10 5.74
C ASN A 356 -2.89 5.68 6.68
N PRO A 357 -2.94 4.48 7.31
CA PRO A 357 -1.83 4.03 8.17
C PRO A 357 -0.52 3.86 7.40
N ILE A 358 -0.57 3.38 6.14
CA ILE A 358 0.62 3.22 5.29
C ILE A 358 1.25 4.58 5.01
N PHE A 359 0.49 5.57 4.53
CA PHE A 359 1.04 6.88 4.19
C PHE A 359 1.48 7.67 5.42
N SER A 360 0.75 7.58 6.52
CA SER A 360 1.15 8.21 7.77
C SER A 360 2.46 7.63 8.31
N SER A 361 2.64 6.30 8.19
CA SER A 361 3.89 5.61 8.51
C SER A 361 5.02 5.94 7.55
N MET A 362 4.75 6.01 6.24
CA MET A 362 5.76 6.37 5.23
C MET A 362 6.40 7.71 5.57
N ILE A 363 5.61 8.70 5.95
CA ILE A 363 6.15 10.02 6.30
C ILE A 363 6.80 10.00 7.68
N SER A 364 6.10 9.53 8.71
CA SER A 364 6.57 9.74 10.09
C SER A 364 7.58 8.69 10.57
N ARG A 365 7.48 7.44 10.13
CA ARG A 365 8.38 6.34 10.53
C ARG A 365 9.49 6.13 9.53
N ASP A 366 9.16 5.88 8.26
CA ASP A 366 10.18 5.49 7.27
C ASP A 366 11.20 6.63 7.04
N ILE A 367 10.74 7.89 7.04
CA ILE A 367 11.61 9.06 6.79
C ILE A 367 12.14 9.67 8.09
N PHE A 368 11.30 9.87 9.12
CA PHE A 368 11.66 10.69 10.28
C PHE A 368 11.97 9.91 11.58
N SER A 369 11.48 8.68 11.75
CA SER A 369 11.62 7.93 13.01
C SER A 369 11.78 6.40 12.84
N PRO A 370 12.77 5.91 12.07
CA PRO A 370 12.92 4.48 11.77
C PRO A 370 13.48 3.64 12.94
N ALA A 371 13.56 4.18 14.16
CA ALA A 371 14.25 3.52 15.28
C ALA A 371 13.38 2.55 16.09
N GLN A 372 12.04 2.61 15.96
CA GLN A 372 11.17 1.75 16.76
C GLN A 372 11.24 0.30 16.30
N ARG A 373 11.38 -0.62 17.25
CA ARG A 373 11.45 -2.06 16.98
C ARG A 373 10.26 -2.82 17.56
N PHE A 374 9.98 -3.97 16.96
CA PHE A 374 9.03 -4.96 17.47
C PHE A 374 9.62 -6.37 17.32
N LEU A 375 9.01 -7.34 17.99
CA LEU A 375 9.47 -8.73 18.01
C LEU A 375 8.48 -9.64 17.28
N VAL A 376 9.01 -10.61 16.53
CA VAL A 376 8.25 -11.75 16.00
C VAL A 376 9.07 -13.00 16.28
N GLY A 377 8.55 -13.85 17.18
CA GLY A 377 9.34 -14.93 17.74
C GLY A 377 10.64 -14.40 18.38
N PRO A 378 11.82 -14.96 18.04
CA PRO A 378 13.10 -14.52 18.59
C PRO A 378 13.72 -13.31 17.86
N TYR A 379 13.09 -12.82 16.80
CA TYR A 379 13.70 -11.82 15.90
C TYR A 379 13.12 -10.43 16.09
N SER A 380 13.99 -9.41 15.95
CA SER A 380 13.64 -7.99 16.08
C SER A 380 13.66 -7.29 14.73
N TYR A 381 12.61 -6.50 14.47
CA TYR A 381 12.39 -5.78 13.22
C TYR A 381 12.04 -4.33 13.49
N ILE A 382 12.22 -3.46 12.49
CA ILE A 382 11.84 -2.04 12.55
C ILE A 382 10.36 -1.88 12.22
N LYS A 383 9.66 -0.99 12.93
CA LYS A 383 8.31 -0.57 12.60
C LYS A 383 8.34 0.39 11.42
N ASP A 384 8.11 -0.13 10.23
CA ASP A 384 8.00 0.63 8.98
C ASP A 384 6.55 0.64 8.44
N ARG A 385 6.33 1.20 7.24
CA ARG A 385 5.01 1.19 6.60
C ARG A 385 4.50 -0.23 6.28
N GLY A 386 5.37 -1.22 6.13
CA GLY A 386 4.99 -2.63 6.00
C GLY A 386 4.45 -3.21 7.31
N TYR A 387 5.02 -2.81 8.46
CA TYR A 387 4.44 -3.09 9.78
C TYR A 387 3.08 -2.42 9.95
N ALA A 388 2.94 -1.15 9.54
CA ALA A 388 1.65 -0.45 9.61
C ALA A 388 0.55 -1.15 8.79
N PHE A 389 0.89 -1.66 7.61
CA PHE A 389 -0.01 -2.49 6.80
C PHE A 389 -0.42 -3.78 7.52
N GLU A 390 0.55 -4.56 8.01
CA GLU A 390 0.26 -5.84 8.69
C GLU A 390 -0.60 -5.65 9.93
N GLU A 391 -0.28 -4.67 10.78
CA GLU A 391 -1.04 -4.43 12.00
C GLU A 391 -2.44 -3.87 11.70
N LYS A 392 -2.58 -2.99 10.70
CA LYS A 392 -3.91 -2.50 10.32
C LYS A 392 -4.77 -3.63 9.74
N LEU A 393 -4.20 -4.49 8.88
CA LEU A 393 -4.92 -5.65 8.35
C LEU A 393 -5.32 -6.62 9.48
N ASN A 394 -4.41 -6.85 10.43
CA ASN A 394 -4.69 -7.66 11.59
C ASN A 394 -5.84 -7.06 12.44
N GLU A 395 -5.81 -5.77 12.72
CA GLU A 395 -6.91 -5.07 13.40
C GLU A 395 -8.24 -5.20 12.66
N ASN A 396 -8.24 -4.92 11.36
CA ASN A 396 -9.42 -4.99 10.51
C ASN A 396 -10.03 -6.42 10.54
N SER A 397 -9.19 -7.45 10.58
CA SER A 397 -9.60 -8.86 10.69
C SER A 397 -10.04 -9.31 12.10
N GLY A 398 -10.12 -8.42 13.08
CA GLY A 398 -10.43 -8.81 14.47
C GLY A 398 -9.28 -9.55 15.17
N LYS A 399 -8.04 -9.34 14.70
CA LYS A 399 -6.77 -9.90 15.22
C LYS A 399 -6.62 -11.42 15.09
N ILE A 400 -7.34 -12.05 14.16
CA ILE A 400 -7.26 -13.51 13.96
C ILE A 400 -6.12 -13.94 13.03
N LEU A 401 -5.56 -13.01 12.25
CA LEU A 401 -4.55 -13.31 11.21
C LEU A 401 -3.11 -13.36 11.73
N ASN A 402 -2.86 -12.98 12.98
CA ASN A 402 -1.52 -12.94 13.57
C ASN A 402 -1.01 -14.34 14.00
N ARG A 403 -0.78 -15.22 13.02
CA ARG A 403 -0.26 -16.58 13.23
C ARG A 403 0.94 -16.85 12.33
N GLN A 404 1.78 -17.81 12.71
CA GLN A 404 2.96 -18.25 11.94
C GLN A 404 2.64 -19.44 11.04
N LEU A 405 3.37 -19.60 9.94
CA LEU A 405 3.14 -20.71 8.99
C LEU A 405 3.19 -22.09 9.64
N LYS A 406 4.10 -22.31 10.61
CA LYS A 406 4.19 -23.58 11.34
C LYS A 406 2.90 -23.99 12.05
N GLU A 407 2.05 -23.02 12.42
CA GLU A 407 0.78 -23.28 13.13
C GLU A 407 -0.29 -23.87 12.22
N TYR A 408 -0.08 -23.87 10.89
CA TYR A 408 -1.00 -24.41 9.89
C TYR A 408 -0.52 -25.74 9.30
N ALA A 409 0.76 -26.08 9.47
CA ALA A 409 1.39 -27.19 8.76
C ALA A 409 0.71 -28.54 9.03
N ALA A 410 0.30 -28.79 10.29
CA ALA A 410 -0.40 -30.01 10.66
C ALA A 410 -1.82 -30.07 10.07
N ASP A 411 -2.57 -28.96 10.17
CA ASP A 411 -3.95 -28.88 9.69
C ASP A 411 -4.04 -28.95 8.15
N GLU A 412 -3.09 -28.32 7.44
CA GLU A 412 -2.94 -28.45 5.99
C GLU A 412 -2.54 -29.88 5.60
N LYS A 413 -1.58 -30.50 6.31
CA LYS A 413 -1.16 -31.88 6.02
C LYS A 413 -2.27 -32.90 6.24
N ALA A 414 -3.11 -32.67 7.25
CA ALA A 414 -4.31 -33.46 7.53
C ALA A 414 -5.50 -33.11 6.62
N ALA A 415 -5.35 -32.12 5.73
CA ALA A 415 -6.40 -31.57 4.87
C ALA A 415 -7.67 -31.14 5.64
N VAL A 416 -7.48 -30.66 6.88
CA VAL A 416 -8.55 -30.09 7.72
C VAL A 416 -8.98 -28.74 7.17
N ILE A 417 -8.01 -27.96 6.71
CA ILE A 417 -8.19 -26.69 6.00
C ILE A 417 -7.52 -26.78 4.62
N PRO A 418 -8.00 -26.03 3.61
CA PRO A 418 -7.34 -25.98 2.31
C PRO A 418 -5.89 -25.55 2.43
N MET A 419 -5.04 -26.04 1.53
CA MET A 419 -3.70 -25.51 1.36
C MET A 419 -3.75 -24.09 0.79
N MET A 420 -2.78 -23.26 1.16
CA MET A 420 -2.54 -21.96 0.51
C MET A 420 -1.11 -21.91 -0.02
N ILE A 421 -0.95 -21.46 -1.26
CA ILE A 421 0.35 -21.10 -1.81
C ILE A 421 0.33 -19.59 -2.07
N PHE A 422 1.12 -18.85 -1.30
CA PHE A 422 1.37 -17.44 -1.55
C PHE A 422 2.54 -17.31 -2.51
N ASN A 423 2.31 -16.64 -3.63
CA ASN A 423 3.38 -16.29 -4.55
C ASN A 423 3.92 -14.89 -4.25
N SER A 424 5.14 -14.62 -4.67
CA SER A 424 5.67 -13.28 -4.89
C SER A 424 6.68 -13.35 -6.04
N VAL A 425 7.05 -12.21 -6.62
CA VAL A 425 7.95 -12.18 -7.78
C VAL A 425 9.32 -11.66 -7.35
N VAL A 426 10.37 -12.43 -7.60
CA VAL A 426 11.75 -11.98 -7.40
C VAL A 426 12.06 -10.90 -8.42
N THR A 427 12.38 -9.71 -7.94
CA THR A 427 12.56 -8.50 -8.76
C THR A 427 13.71 -8.60 -9.75
N ALA A 428 14.78 -9.32 -9.38
CA ALA A 428 16.00 -9.40 -10.18
C ALA A 428 15.85 -10.25 -11.45
N ASP A 429 14.93 -11.24 -11.47
CA ASP A 429 14.85 -12.24 -12.53
C ASP A 429 13.43 -12.73 -12.87
N GLY A 430 12.41 -12.23 -12.17
CA GLY A 430 11.00 -12.58 -12.38
C GLY A 430 10.58 -13.95 -11.85
N ARG A 431 11.43 -14.72 -11.15
CA ARG A 431 11.07 -16.04 -10.59
C ARG A 431 9.95 -15.94 -9.55
N LYS A 432 9.09 -16.96 -9.49
CA LYS A 432 8.07 -17.05 -8.43
C LYS A 432 8.73 -17.52 -7.14
N MET A 433 8.60 -16.75 -6.06
CA MET A 433 8.89 -17.21 -4.71
C MET A 433 7.60 -17.77 -4.10
N MET A 434 7.52 -19.10 -4.00
CA MET A 434 6.34 -19.83 -3.52
C MET A 434 6.47 -20.09 -2.02
N ILE A 435 5.48 -19.65 -1.26
CA ILE A 435 5.41 -19.78 0.18
C ILE A 435 4.22 -20.68 0.51
N GLY A 436 4.48 -21.80 1.17
CA GLY A 436 3.48 -22.74 1.66
C GLY A 436 3.97 -23.46 2.90
N THR A 437 3.11 -24.25 3.55
CA THR A 437 3.50 -25.01 4.75
C THR A 437 4.02 -26.41 4.45
N GLN A 438 3.69 -26.93 3.27
CA GLN A 438 4.16 -28.21 2.77
C GLN A 438 5.33 -27.98 1.80
N PRO A 439 6.27 -28.92 1.66
CA PRO A 439 7.34 -28.86 0.66
C PRO A 439 6.81 -28.80 -0.78
N LEU A 440 7.44 -27.98 -1.63
CA LEU A 440 6.96 -27.62 -2.98
C LEU A 440 8.04 -27.77 -4.08
N SER A 441 9.10 -28.57 -3.89
CA SER A 441 10.17 -28.69 -4.91
C SER A 441 9.65 -29.15 -6.28
N PHE A 442 8.59 -29.96 -6.32
CA PHE A 442 7.92 -30.38 -7.57
C PHE A 442 7.23 -29.25 -8.34
N MET A 443 7.00 -28.09 -7.70
CA MET A 443 6.43 -26.91 -8.33
C MET A 443 7.50 -25.97 -8.91
N MET A 444 8.79 -26.19 -8.60
CA MET A 444 9.88 -25.30 -8.99
C MET A 444 10.19 -25.33 -10.49
N LYS A 445 9.78 -26.40 -11.19
CA LYS A 445 9.95 -26.59 -12.63
C LYS A 445 8.64 -27.11 -13.25
N PRO A 446 8.42 -26.90 -14.56
CA PRO A 446 7.37 -27.61 -15.28
C PRO A 446 7.59 -29.13 -15.20
N SER A 447 6.51 -29.91 -15.05
CA SER A 447 6.60 -31.36 -14.79
C SER A 447 7.36 -32.10 -15.89
N ALA A 448 7.15 -31.71 -17.16
CA ALA A 448 7.80 -32.30 -18.33
C ALA A 448 9.34 -32.16 -18.30
N PHE A 449 9.85 -31.18 -17.56
CA PHE A 449 11.27 -30.88 -17.45
C PHE A 449 11.83 -31.18 -16.07
N GLU A 450 11.12 -31.91 -15.20
CA GLU A 450 11.55 -32.14 -13.81
C GLU A 450 12.98 -32.71 -13.74
N ASN A 451 13.29 -33.67 -14.61
CA ASN A 451 14.59 -34.36 -14.67
C ASN A 451 15.64 -33.65 -15.56
N ASP A 452 15.27 -32.57 -16.25
CA ASP A 452 16.18 -31.87 -17.18
C ASP A 452 17.01 -30.80 -16.46
N SER A 453 18.29 -31.07 -16.20
CA SER A 453 19.21 -30.11 -15.56
C SER A 453 19.60 -28.92 -16.46
N SER A 454 19.31 -28.97 -17.77
CA SER A 454 19.55 -27.85 -18.68
C SER A 454 18.56 -26.70 -18.45
N ILE A 455 17.37 -27.00 -17.92
CA ILE A 455 16.32 -26.04 -17.58
C ILE A 455 16.43 -25.66 -16.11
N GLY A 456 16.61 -24.37 -15.84
CA GLY A 456 16.62 -23.83 -14.48
C GLY A 456 15.20 -23.74 -13.90
N PRO A 457 15.05 -23.79 -12.57
CA PRO A 457 13.76 -23.55 -11.94
C PRO A 457 13.29 -22.12 -12.19
N ASP A 458 12.01 -21.98 -12.51
CA ASP A 458 11.32 -20.70 -12.72
C ASP A 458 10.44 -20.30 -11.51
N ALA A 459 10.35 -21.19 -10.53
CA ALA A 459 9.78 -20.96 -9.21
C ALA A 459 10.69 -21.52 -8.11
N ILE A 460 10.55 -21.03 -6.89
CA ILE A 460 11.41 -21.30 -5.75
C ILE A 460 10.54 -21.66 -4.56
N ASP A 461 10.80 -22.82 -3.95
CA ASP A 461 10.24 -23.14 -2.63
C ASP A 461 10.95 -22.29 -1.56
N PHE A 462 10.21 -21.33 -0.98
CA PHE A 462 10.70 -20.43 0.05
C PHE A 462 11.20 -21.18 1.28
N ALA A 463 10.46 -22.19 1.75
CA ALA A 463 10.81 -22.93 2.94
C ALA A 463 12.08 -23.77 2.72
N ALA A 464 12.23 -24.34 1.53
CA ALA A 464 13.43 -25.08 1.17
C ALA A 464 14.65 -24.16 1.01
N LEU A 465 14.51 -23.01 0.34
CA LEU A 465 15.63 -22.08 0.14
C LEU A 465 16.11 -21.50 1.48
N PHE A 466 15.20 -21.06 2.34
CA PHE A 466 15.49 -20.37 3.59
C PHE A 466 15.47 -21.29 4.81
N TYR A 467 15.73 -22.60 4.66
CA TYR A 467 15.63 -23.57 5.76
C TYR A 467 16.51 -23.23 6.99
N LYS A 468 17.62 -22.51 6.79
CA LYS A 468 18.51 -22.02 7.87
C LYS A 468 18.06 -20.69 8.47
N GLN A 469 16.98 -20.09 7.98
CA GLN A 469 16.45 -18.80 8.43
C GLN A 469 15.09 -18.95 9.12
N ASP A 470 14.74 -20.15 9.61
CA ASP A 470 13.46 -20.45 10.26
C ASP A 470 12.24 -20.02 9.42
N PRO A 471 12.09 -20.53 8.20
CA PRO A 471 11.11 -20.01 7.25
C PRO A 471 9.67 -20.22 7.74
N MET A 472 9.44 -21.24 8.56
CA MET A 472 8.12 -21.56 9.12
C MET A 472 7.69 -20.63 10.27
N ASN A 473 8.58 -19.75 10.76
CA ASN A 473 8.23 -18.69 11.71
C ASN A 473 7.65 -17.44 11.02
N LEU A 474 7.66 -17.39 9.68
CA LEU A 474 7.05 -16.31 8.90
C LEU A 474 5.58 -16.12 9.32
N ARG A 475 5.17 -14.86 9.57
CA ARG A 475 3.75 -14.55 9.85
C ARG A 475 2.92 -14.74 8.59
N MET A 476 1.68 -15.21 8.75
CA MET A 476 0.67 -15.21 7.67
C MET A 476 0.48 -13.79 7.10
N LEU A 477 0.44 -12.78 7.97
CA LEU A 477 0.41 -11.35 7.59
C LEU A 477 1.58 -10.96 6.69
N THR A 478 2.79 -11.47 6.97
CA THR A 478 3.97 -11.20 6.13
C THR A 478 3.90 -11.92 4.79
N ALA A 479 3.46 -13.18 4.75
CA ALA A 479 3.26 -13.89 3.48
C ALA A 479 2.24 -13.18 2.58
N MET A 480 1.13 -12.72 3.17
CA MET A 480 0.12 -11.89 2.50
C MET A 480 0.70 -10.55 2.02
N ARG A 481 1.50 -9.87 2.85
CA ARG A 481 2.14 -8.60 2.46
C ARG A 481 3.12 -8.81 1.31
N MET A 482 3.96 -9.83 1.36
CA MET A 482 4.87 -10.17 0.25
C MET A 482 4.11 -10.45 -1.05
N ASN A 483 2.97 -11.14 -0.95
CA ASN A 483 2.06 -11.40 -2.08
C ASN A 483 1.36 -10.13 -2.61
N ALA A 484 1.22 -9.09 -1.79
CA ALA A 484 0.53 -7.83 -2.09
C ALA A 484 1.45 -6.59 -2.21
N THR A 485 2.77 -6.77 -2.27
CA THR A 485 3.73 -5.65 -2.27
C THR A 485 3.78 -4.96 -3.63
N PHE A 486 2.76 -4.13 -3.89
CA PHE A 486 2.66 -3.34 -5.10
C PHE A 486 3.66 -2.16 -5.06
N PRO A 487 4.44 -1.92 -6.14
CA PRO A 487 5.41 -0.84 -6.20
C PRO A 487 4.82 0.52 -5.81
N TYR A 488 5.64 1.38 -5.20
CA TYR A 488 5.31 2.73 -4.69
C TYR A 488 4.40 2.80 -3.46
N ILE A 489 3.50 1.84 -3.25
CA ILE A 489 2.59 1.84 -2.08
C ILE A 489 3.25 1.10 -0.91
N LEU A 490 3.68 -0.15 -1.16
CA LEU A 490 4.37 -0.96 -0.17
C LEU A 490 5.87 -1.06 -0.52
N PRO A 491 6.75 -1.16 0.49
CA PRO A 491 8.18 -1.32 0.24
C PRO A 491 8.45 -2.77 -0.18
N SER A 492 9.32 -2.96 -1.18
CA SER A 492 9.82 -4.28 -1.56
C SER A 492 10.39 -5.02 -0.35
N VAL A 493 10.17 -6.33 -0.30
CA VAL A 493 10.64 -7.16 0.81
C VAL A 493 11.95 -7.82 0.42
N TRP A 494 13.02 -7.48 1.12
CA TRP A 494 14.30 -8.14 0.89
C TRP A 494 14.37 -9.45 1.67
N LEU A 495 14.95 -10.47 1.05
CA LEU A 495 15.14 -11.79 1.62
C LEU A 495 16.63 -12.09 1.80
N PRO A 496 17.03 -12.77 2.90
CA PRO A 496 18.41 -12.92 3.30
C PRO A 496 19.14 -14.04 2.52
N SER A 497 19.24 -13.92 1.19
CA SER A 497 20.06 -14.80 0.34
C SER A 497 21.39 -14.15 -0.04
N ASN A 498 22.23 -14.87 -0.79
CA ASN A 498 23.49 -14.38 -1.34
C ASN A 498 23.59 -14.66 -2.87
N PRO A 499 23.45 -13.65 -3.74
CA PRO A 499 23.14 -12.25 -3.43
C PRO A 499 21.76 -12.09 -2.78
N VAL A 500 21.54 -10.96 -2.10
CA VAL A 500 20.22 -10.59 -1.57
C VAL A 500 19.23 -10.44 -2.72
N VAL A 501 18.00 -10.89 -2.52
CA VAL A 501 16.92 -10.73 -3.49
C VAL A 501 15.76 -9.96 -2.85
N ASP A 502 15.10 -9.12 -3.64
CA ASP A 502 13.86 -8.46 -3.26
C ASP A 502 12.67 -9.12 -3.95
N VAL A 503 11.54 -9.19 -3.27
CA VAL A 503 10.27 -9.68 -3.83
C VAL A 503 9.19 -8.58 -3.88
N MET A 504 8.30 -8.71 -4.87
CA MET A 504 7.16 -7.83 -5.14
C MET A 504 5.86 -8.63 -5.35
N ASP A 505 4.75 -7.91 -5.53
CA ASP A 505 3.40 -8.43 -5.75
C ASP A 505 3.35 -9.59 -6.76
N ALA A 506 2.62 -10.65 -6.39
CA ALA A 506 2.40 -11.82 -7.25
C ALA A 506 1.68 -11.49 -8.57
N GLY A 507 0.91 -10.41 -8.59
CA GLY A 507 0.17 -9.88 -9.73
C GLY A 507 1.06 -9.49 -10.91
N LEU A 508 2.36 -9.32 -10.68
CA LEU A 508 3.33 -9.10 -11.75
C LEU A 508 3.58 -10.36 -12.59
N ARG A 509 3.24 -11.56 -12.10
CA ARG A 509 3.46 -12.81 -12.83
C ARG A 509 2.22 -13.71 -12.94
N ASP A 510 1.61 -14.07 -11.83
CA ASP A 510 0.44 -14.99 -11.80
C ASP A 510 -0.71 -14.32 -11.05
N ASN A 511 -1.26 -13.24 -11.63
CA ASN A 511 -2.26 -12.41 -10.97
C ASN A 511 -3.51 -13.19 -10.55
N PHE A 512 -3.87 -14.23 -11.30
CA PHE A 512 -5.07 -15.01 -11.05
C PHE A 512 -4.82 -16.34 -10.33
N GLY A 513 -3.57 -16.67 -9.97
CA GLY A 513 -3.19 -17.96 -9.37
C GLY A 513 -3.30 -19.17 -10.31
N GLN A 514 -3.58 -18.93 -11.59
CA GLN A 514 -3.86 -19.97 -12.56
C GLN A 514 -2.62 -20.77 -12.93
N GLU A 515 -1.46 -20.14 -13.14
CA GLU A 515 -0.23 -20.89 -13.44
C GLU A 515 0.11 -21.87 -12.31
N THR A 516 -0.07 -21.44 -11.07
CA THR A 516 0.16 -22.26 -9.87
C THR A 516 -0.80 -23.45 -9.83
N THR A 517 -2.09 -23.21 -10.02
CA THR A 517 -3.11 -24.27 -10.04
C THR A 517 -2.89 -25.26 -11.18
N LEU A 518 -2.61 -24.79 -12.40
CA LEU A 518 -2.37 -25.65 -13.55
C LEU A 518 -1.13 -26.52 -13.37
N ARG A 519 -0.03 -25.94 -12.86
CA ARG A 519 1.20 -26.69 -12.57
C ARG A 519 1.00 -27.74 -11.48
N PHE A 520 0.16 -27.46 -10.48
CA PHE A 520 -0.20 -28.44 -9.47
C PHE A 520 -0.99 -29.61 -10.10
N ILE A 521 -2.01 -29.28 -10.90
CA ILE A 521 -2.85 -30.30 -11.57
C ILE A 521 -2.00 -31.21 -12.46
N ASP A 522 -1.08 -30.65 -13.25
CA ASP A 522 -0.22 -31.44 -14.14
C ASP A 522 0.71 -32.40 -13.37
N ASN A 523 1.25 -31.98 -12.22
CA ASN A 523 2.08 -32.84 -11.38
C ASN A 523 1.32 -34.03 -10.76
N PHE A 524 0.00 -33.93 -10.56
CA PHE A 524 -0.81 -34.96 -9.91
C PHE A 524 -1.98 -35.46 -10.79
N LYS A 525 -1.91 -35.25 -12.10
CA LYS A 525 -2.99 -35.57 -13.05
C LYS A 525 -3.49 -37.01 -12.97
N ASP A 526 -2.59 -37.96 -12.76
CA ASP A 526 -2.94 -39.39 -12.66
C ASP A 526 -3.74 -39.67 -11.39
N TRP A 527 -3.30 -39.12 -10.26
CA TRP A 527 -4.03 -39.23 -9.00
C TRP A 527 -5.40 -38.55 -9.13
N LEU A 528 -5.45 -37.35 -9.70
CA LEU A 528 -6.69 -36.58 -9.86
C LEU A 528 -7.70 -37.33 -10.75
N ALA A 529 -7.26 -37.92 -11.86
CA ALA A 529 -8.11 -38.68 -12.77
C ALA A 529 -8.69 -39.96 -12.12
N GLN A 530 -7.91 -40.59 -11.25
CA GLN A 530 -8.34 -41.79 -10.55
C GLN A 530 -9.28 -41.49 -9.38
N ASN A 531 -9.10 -40.34 -8.72
CA ASN A 531 -9.70 -40.05 -7.42
C ASN A 531 -10.76 -38.96 -7.42
N THR A 532 -10.95 -38.22 -8.52
CA THR A 532 -11.96 -37.16 -8.61
C THR A 532 -12.89 -37.41 -9.80
N SER A 533 -14.14 -36.96 -9.68
CA SER A 533 -15.07 -36.99 -10.82
C SER A 533 -14.84 -35.82 -11.75
N ARG A 534 -14.42 -34.68 -11.18
CA ARG A 534 -14.16 -33.43 -11.89
C ARG A 534 -13.38 -32.47 -11.00
N ILE A 535 -12.64 -31.60 -11.68
CA ILE A 535 -11.95 -30.46 -11.08
C ILE A 535 -12.69 -29.19 -11.50
N ILE A 536 -13.03 -28.35 -10.52
CA ILE A 536 -13.55 -27.00 -10.75
C ILE A 536 -12.49 -25.99 -10.30
N ILE A 537 -12.01 -25.18 -11.23
CA ILE A 537 -11.19 -24.00 -10.92
C ILE A 537 -12.16 -22.82 -10.78
N VAL A 538 -12.45 -22.44 -9.54
CA VAL A 538 -13.23 -21.24 -9.25
C VAL A 538 -12.28 -20.06 -9.25
N GLN A 539 -12.38 -19.22 -10.26
CA GLN A 539 -11.59 -18.01 -10.39
C GLN A 539 -12.46 -16.79 -10.06
N ILE A 540 -12.03 -15.99 -9.09
CA ILE A 540 -12.70 -14.76 -8.68
C ILE A 540 -11.78 -13.58 -9.05
N ARG A 541 -12.22 -12.74 -9.99
CA ARG A 541 -11.40 -11.70 -10.59
C ARG A 541 -12.00 -10.30 -10.46
N ASP A 542 -11.13 -9.31 -10.30
CA ASP A 542 -11.46 -7.89 -10.10
C ASP A 542 -11.66 -7.10 -11.40
N ARG A 543 -11.50 -7.73 -12.56
CA ARG A 543 -11.49 -7.10 -13.90
C ARG A 543 -12.11 -8.00 -14.96
N GLU A 544 -12.76 -7.37 -15.93
CA GLU A 544 -13.27 -8.02 -17.14
C GLU A 544 -12.14 -8.46 -18.09
N LYS A 545 -12.42 -9.50 -18.90
CA LYS A 545 -11.49 -10.12 -19.85
C LYS A 545 -11.26 -9.32 -21.12
N ASP A 546 -12.24 -8.50 -21.52
CA ASP A 546 -12.37 -8.01 -22.88
C ASP A 546 -12.83 -6.54 -22.91
N ASN A 547 -12.00 -5.63 -22.37
CA ASN A 547 -12.25 -4.18 -22.46
C ASN A 547 -11.89 -3.64 -23.86
N TRP A 548 -12.55 -4.13 -24.91
CA TRP A 548 -12.46 -3.58 -26.28
C TRP A 548 -13.00 -2.15 -26.36
N HIS A 549 -13.80 -1.74 -25.37
CA HIS A 549 -14.54 -0.48 -25.35
C HIS A 549 -13.81 0.72 -24.73
N HIS A 550 -12.56 0.55 -24.28
CA HIS A 550 -11.71 1.65 -23.81
C HIS A 550 -10.36 1.65 -24.54
N PRO A 551 -10.30 2.04 -25.83
CA PRO A 551 -9.02 2.38 -26.44
C PRO A 551 -8.36 3.50 -25.62
N LEU A 552 -7.03 3.45 -25.45
CA LEU A 552 -6.26 4.57 -24.91
C LEU A 552 -6.46 5.77 -25.85
N GLU A 553 -7.46 6.61 -25.57
CA GLU A 553 -7.73 7.80 -26.36
C GLU A 553 -6.52 8.72 -26.32
N THR A 554 -5.94 8.98 -27.49
CA THR A 554 -4.76 9.82 -27.68
C THR A 554 -5.21 11.26 -27.86
N GLY A 555 -5.00 12.12 -26.86
CA GLY A 555 -5.34 13.55 -26.96
C GLY A 555 -4.16 14.50 -26.87
N THR A 556 -3.07 14.14 -26.16
CA THR A 556 -2.06 15.12 -25.73
C THR A 556 -0.62 14.71 -26.00
N ILE A 557 0.29 15.69 -26.11
CA ILE A 557 1.75 15.48 -26.22
C ILE A 557 2.29 14.76 -24.97
N THR A 558 1.70 15.01 -23.80
CA THR A 558 1.97 14.29 -22.57
C THR A 558 1.65 12.81 -22.69
N ASP A 559 0.60 12.43 -23.41
CA ASP A 559 0.29 11.02 -23.65
C ASP A 559 1.40 10.37 -24.46
N ILE A 560 1.94 11.01 -25.49
CA ILE A 560 3.03 10.44 -26.32
C ILE A 560 4.28 10.10 -25.49
N LEU A 561 4.65 10.96 -24.53
CA LEU A 561 5.81 10.76 -23.66
C LEU A 561 5.59 9.68 -22.60
N VAL A 562 4.35 9.52 -22.11
CA VAL A 562 4.01 8.60 -21.02
C VAL A 562 3.51 7.24 -21.54
N LYS A 563 3.07 7.17 -22.81
CA LYS A 563 2.44 6.00 -23.45
C LYS A 563 3.27 4.71 -23.35
N PRO A 564 4.60 4.69 -23.59
CA PRO A 564 5.35 3.44 -23.49
C PRO A 564 5.29 2.83 -22.08
N ALA A 565 5.34 3.65 -21.04
CA ALA A 565 5.26 3.21 -19.65
C ALA A 565 3.84 2.76 -19.27
N THR A 566 2.81 3.51 -19.66
CA THR A 566 1.41 3.18 -19.34
C THR A 566 0.86 2.03 -20.18
N MET A 567 1.32 1.86 -21.43
CA MET A 567 0.99 0.71 -22.28
C MET A 567 1.46 -0.60 -21.66
N LEU A 568 2.69 -0.64 -21.15
CA LEU A 568 3.21 -1.84 -20.49
C LEU A 568 2.33 -2.20 -19.30
N GLN A 569 1.99 -1.23 -18.43
CA GLN A 569 1.13 -1.47 -17.27
C GLN A 569 -0.30 -1.91 -17.67
N HIS A 570 -0.93 -1.25 -18.64
CA HIS A 570 -2.28 -1.59 -19.08
C HIS A 570 -2.37 -2.93 -19.79
N ASN A 571 -1.40 -3.23 -20.68
CA ASN A 571 -1.40 -4.46 -21.46
C ASN A 571 -0.85 -5.67 -20.67
N TRP A 572 -0.12 -5.46 -19.57
CA TRP A 572 0.47 -6.54 -18.77
C TRP A 572 -0.55 -7.60 -18.35
N PHE A 573 -1.72 -7.18 -17.86
CA PHE A 573 -2.77 -8.09 -17.43
C PHE A 573 -3.42 -8.83 -18.60
N ARG A 574 -3.54 -8.18 -19.77
CA ARG A 574 -4.05 -8.82 -21.00
C ARG A 574 -3.08 -9.91 -21.49
N LEU A 575 -1.78 -9.65 -21.45
CA LEU A 575 -0.75 -10.64 -21.79
C LEU A 575 -0.82 -11.85 -20.86
N GLN A 576 -1.03 -11.64 -19.56
CA GLN A 576 -1.27 -12.75 -18.61
C GLN A 576 -2.53 -13.54 -18.96
N ASP A 577 -3.67 -12.88 -19.23
CA ASP A 577 -4.90 -13.56 -19.63
C ASP A 577 -4.70 -14.42 -20.91
N TYR A 578 -4.01 -13.89 -21.92
CA TYR A 578 -3.72 -14.64 -23.15
C TYR A 578 -2.84 -15.87 -22.89
N SER A 579 -1.74 -15.70 -22.14
CA SER A 579 -0.85 -16.81 -21.77
C SER A 579 -1.58 -17.88 -20.97
N GLN A 580 -2.37 -17.48 -19.97
CA GLN A 580 -3.05 -18.42 -19.09
C GLN A 580 -4.20 -19.16 -19.80
N ASN A 581 -4.91 -18.51 -20.73
CA ASN A 581 -5.91 -19.18 -21.56
C ASN A 581 -5.25 -20.24 -22.46
N GLN A 582 -4.08 -19.94 -23.02
CA GLN A 582 -3.30 -20.89 -23.79
C GLN A 582 -2.82 -22.06 -22.91
N ASP A 583 -2.32 -21.81 -21.70
CA ASP A 583 -1.94 -22.88 -20.76
C ASP A 583 -3.13 -23.78 -20.40
N LEU A 584 -4.30 -23.18 -20.16
CA LEU A 584 -5.52 -23.92 -19.86
C LEU A 584 -5.96 -24.78 -21.05
N SER A 585 -5.77 -24.33 -22.31
CA SER A 585 -6.18 -25.11 -23.47
C SER A 585 -5.39 -26.41 -23.64
N TYR A 586 -4.15 -26.47 -23.14
CA TYR A 586 -3.32 -27.67 -23.18
C TYR A 586 -3.61 -28.65 -22.04
N LEU A 587 -4.30 -28.23 -20.97
CA LEU A 587 -4.54 -29.07 -19.80
C LEU A 587 -5.53 -30.24 -20.05
N PRO A 588 -6.68 -30.06 -20.74
CA PRO A 588 -7.63 -31.14 -21.01
C PRO A 588 -7.06 -32.29 -21.84
N GLU A 589 -6.11 -32.02 -22.74
CA GLU A 589 -5.44 -33.06 -23.53
C GLU A 589 -4.47 -33.89 -22.67
N VAL A 590 -3.91 -33.27 -21.62
CA VAL A 590 -2.92 -33.91 -20.74
C VAL A 590 -3.59 -34.61 -19.54
N SER A 591 -4.75 -34.12 -19.10
CA SER A 591 -5.50 -34.66 -17.95
C SER A 591 -6.74 -35.42 -18.43
N LYS A 592 -6.80 -36.73 -18.17
CA LYS A 592 -8.04 -37.53 -18.34
C LYS A 592 -9.21 -37.07 -17.43
N THR A 593 -8.94 -36.16 -16.50
CA THR A 593 -9.93 -35.57 -15.59
C THR A 593 -10.67 -34.43 -16.29
N ASN A 594 -12.00 -34.37 -16.14
CA ASN A 594 -12.79 -33.23 -16.59
C ASN A 594 -12.43 -31.99 -15.75
N VAL A 595 -11.78 -31.00 -16.37
CA VAL A 595 -11.44 -29.72 -15.73
C VAL A 595 -12.37 -28.63 -16.27
N ARG A 596 -12.98 -27.84 -15.37
CA ARG A 596 -13.82 -26.69 -15.71
C ARG A 596 -13.33 -25.46 -14.96
N ARG A 597 -13.14 -24.34 -15.67
CA ARG A 597 -12.84 -23.04 -15.07
C ARG A 597 -14.12 -22.21 -15.06
N LEU A 598 -14.50 -21.70 -13.89
CA LEU A 598 -15.66 -20.84 -13.67
C LEU A 598 -15.18 -19.49 -13.15
N GLU A 599 -15.66 -18.42 -13.75
CA GLU A 599 -15.12 -17.08 -13.51
C GLU A 599 -16.18 -16.15 -12.95
N PHE A 600 -16.03 -15.78 -11.68
CA PHE A 600 -16.77 -14.70 -11.07
C PHE A 600 -16.01 -13.41 -11.29
N ILE A 601 -16.66 -12.39 -11.85
CA ILE A 601 -16.02 -11.15 -12.31
C ILE A 601 -16.68 -9.95 -11.63
N TYR A 602 -15.88 -9.05 -11.08
CA TYR A 602 -16.38 -7.73 -10.72
C TYR A 602 -16.72 -6.93 -11.99
N ILE A 603 -18.01 -6.72 -12.20
CA ILE A 603 -18.58 -5.81 -13.20
C ILE A 603 -19.13 -4.59 -12.45
N PRO A 604 -18.66 -3.37 -12.77
CA PRO A 604 -19.19 -2.16 -12.18
C PRO A 604 -20.59 -1.85 -12.71
N LYS A 605 -21.48 -1.27 -11.89
CA LYS A 605 -22.84 -0.92 -12.33
C LYS A 605 -22.86 0.13 -13.44
N LEU A 606 -21.89 1.04 -13.46
CA LEU A 606 -21.67 2.02 -14.51
C LEU A 606 -20.22 1.89 -15.00
N VAL A 607 -20.04 1.78 -16.31
CA VAL A 607 -18.75 1.50 -16.96
C VAL A 607 -17.66 2.50 -16.52
N ASP A 608 -18.00 3.79 -16.42
CA ASP A 608 -17.05 4.86 -16.05
C ASP A 608 -16.92 5.09 -14.53
N GLN A 609 -17.59 4.29 -13.69
CA GLN A 609 -17.59 4.45 -12.22
C GLN A 609 -17.08 3.20 -11.48
N GLY A 610 -16.26 2.39 -12.14
CA GLY A 610 -15.64 1.24 -11.47
C GLY A 610 -14.81 1.66 -10.26
N ALA A 611 -14.87 0.86 -9.20
CA ALA A 611 -14.15 1.11 -7.96
C ALA A 611 -12.64 1.22 -8.23
N ALA A 612 -11.98 2.19 -7.58
CA ALA A 612 -10.56 2.45 -7.80
C ALA A 612 -9.67 1.28 -7.37
N LEU A 613 -8.57 1.07 -8.10
CA LEU A 613 -7.53 0.11 -7.71
C LEU A 613 -6.64 0.72 -6.62
N ASN A 614 -6.99 0.52 -5.35
CA ASN A 614 -6.23 1.06 -4.22
C ASN A 614 -6.47 0.23 -2.94
N PHE A 615 -5.98 0.75 -1.81
CA PHE A 615 -6.21 0.21 -0.47
C PHE A 615 -7.27 1.01 0.33
N HIS A 616 -8.25 1.61 -0.38
CA HIS A 616 -9.33 2.41 0.21
C HIS A 616 -10.59 2.43 -0.67
N LEU A 617 -11.72 1.93 -0.15
CA LEU A 617 -13.01 2.00 -0.85
C LEU A 617 -13.93 3.02 -0.19
N THR A 618 -14.58 3.84 -1.01
CA THR A 618 -15.73 4.63 -0.58
C THR A 618 -16.95 3.72 -0.34
N ALA A 619 -17.94 4.21 0.43
CA ALA A 619 -19.15 3.45 0.69
C ALA A 619 -19.91 3.04 -0.59
N ALA A 620 -19.98 3.93 -1.59
CA ALA A 620 -20.62 3.66 -2.88
C ALA A 620 -19.87 2.58 -3.68
N GLU A 621 -18.55 2.64 -3.74
CA GLU A 621 -17.72 1.63 -4.40
C GLU A 621 -17.86 0.27 -3.73
N LYS A 622 -17.87 0.22 -2.40
CA LYS A 622 -18.09 -1.01 -1.64
C LYS A 622 -19.46 -1.63 -1.95
N ALA A 623 -20.52 -0.82 -1.97
CA ALA A 623 -21.86 -1.28 -2.30
C ALA A 623 -21.93 -1.82 -3.74
N ASP A 624 -21.28 -1.16 -4.69
CA ASP A 624 -21.18 -1.59 -6.09
C ASP A 624 -20.45 -2.94 -6.22
N VAL A 625 -19.30 -3.08 -5.56
CA VAL A 625 -18.51 -4.33 -5.55
C VAL A 625 -19.31 -5.50 -4.98
N ILE A 626 -20.04 -5.30 -3.88
CA ILE A 626 -20.88 -6.34 -3.26
C ILE A 626 -22.04 -6.72 -4.19
N ALA A 627 -22.70 -5.73 -4.80
CA ALA A 627 -23.82 -5.97 -5.71
C ALA A 627 -23.41 -6.74 -6.98
N SER A 628 -22.14 -6.66 -7.37
CA SER A 628 -21.63 -7.31 -8.57
C SER A 628 -21.82 -8.83 -8.61
N PHE A 629 -21.83 -9.51 -7.45
CA PHE A 629 -22.13 -10.96 -7.42
C PHE A 629 -23.52 -11.29 -7.98
N SER A 630 -24.48 -10.38 -7.82
CA SER A 630 -25.85 -10.51 -8.32
C SER A 630 -26.01 -10.11 -9.79
N ALA A 631 -24.94 -9.67 -10.46
CA ALA A 631 -24.97 -9.38 -11.88
C ALA A 631 -25.27 -10.64 -12.72
N GLU A 632 -25.91 -10.45 -13.87
CA GLU A 632 -26.42 -11.55 -14.69
C GLU A 632 -25.34 -12.57 -15.06
N ASN A 633 -24.15 -12.10 -15.45
CA ASN A 633 -23.00 -12.94 -15.78
C ASN A 633 -22.61 -13.86 -14.61
N ASN A 634 -22.48 -13.32 -13.39
CA ASN A 634 -22.09 -14.07 -12.20
C ASN A 634 -23.18 -15.04 -11.78
N GLN A 635 -24.45 -14.69 -11.98
CA GLN A 635 -25.58 -15.59 -11.73
C GLN A 635 -25.66 -16.75 -12.75
N GLN A 636 -25.26 -16.54 -14.00
CA GLN A 636 -25.13 -17.62 -14.98
C GLN A 636 -23.99 -18.59 -14.58
N VAL A 637 -22.83 -18.05 -14.18
CA VAL A 637 -21.70 -18.86 -13.69
C VAL A 637 -22.07 -19.61 -12.41
N LEU A 638 -22.87 -19.00 -11.52
CA LEU A 638 -23.38 -19.67 -10.32
C LEU A 638 -24.30 -20.86 -10.64
N LYS A 639 -25.16 -20.73 -11.65
CA LYS A 639 -26.01 -21.85 -12.12
C LYS A 639 -25.14 -22.99 -12.66
N GLU A 640 -24.08 -22.67 -13.40
CA GLU A 640 -23.12 -23.69 -13.84
C GLU A 640 -22.39 -24.34 -12.66
N PHE A 641 -21.87 -23.55 -11.71
CA PHE A 641 -21.20 -24.03 -10.50
C PHE A 641 -22.08 -25.02 -9.73
N THR A 642 -23.33 -24.65 -9.46
CA THR A 642 -24.26 -25.52 -8.73
C THR A 642 -24.67 -26.77 -9.52
N GLY A 643 -24.80 -26.66 -10.84
CA GLY A 643 -25.02 -27.81 -11.73
C GLY A 643 -23.86 -28.79 -11.72
N LEU A 644 -22.63 -28.28 -11.62
CA LEU A 644 -21.41 -29.08 -11.52
C LEU A 644 -21.20 -29.68 -10.11
N LEU A 645 -21.85 -29.22 -9.06
CA LEU A 645 -21.69 -29.86 -7.73
C LEU A 645 -22.60 -31.07 -7.51
N LYS A 646 -23.61 -31.23 -8.35
CA LYS A 646 -24.45 -32.44 -8.42
C LYS A 646 -23.70 -33.55 -9.15
#